data_AF-A0A8R2R376-F1
#
_entry.id   AF-A0A8R2R376-F1
#
_cell.length_a   1.000
_cell.length_b   1.000
_cell.length_c   1.000
_cell.angle_alpha   90.00
_cell.angle_beta   90.00
_cell.angle_gamma   90.00
#
_symmetry.space_group_name_H-M   'P 1'
#
loop_
_entity.id
_entity.type
_entity.pdbx_description
1 polymer ?
#
loop_
_entity_poly.entity_id
_entity_poly.type
_entity_poly.pdbx_seq_one_letter_code
_entity_poly.pdbx_strand_id
1 'polypeptide(L)'
;MDHTEFRVKAKEMVDYIADYLENIRDRRVYPGVQPGYLHKLLPTEAPEKPEKWDDIFKDVDQHIMPGLVHWQSPHMHAYFPALTSYPSIMGDMLSSALNVLCFTWASSPAGTELETIAMNWLGKLLGLPECFLNEKNDSPGGGVIQTTASEATLVSLLAARTRALMELSKLNPELQAAELLGHLICYCSDQAHSSVEKAGLIGLVRMRYIESDEGQSMRGAKLEEAIAADKEKGLVPFWVCATLGTTGSVAFDNLREIGQVCQKHGAWLHVDAAYAGSAFVCPEYRHWLDGVELADSFAFNPSKWLMVNFDCTAMWVKDSTALHRTFNVNPIYLRHENSGKAIDYMHWQIPLSRRFRALKLWFVLRNYGVVGIQKHIREGVRLAQKFAALVLADPRFEIPQPSNLGMVAFRLKGDNAFTERLLKRLNARGYIHAVPACFKGIYVIRFTITSQRTTNQDILDDWNEIKIVASEILTDVFGSENGNIAVVKKPRISLKETRELNATFGTSLLLANSPMSPKIVNGTHAAICDYEQVLTSCAQTFAQLKMEPKDSPEMRRRIRGIKMCGKKFSLDSCMDMVQGMMIEQPLPQFEEEREDASNGSSPGERSSLSSSPVISTGTIKQETSVDANQLQLPAPSRQYRSKSVDVALTGLCLDDAKITIDMKNSEIIITPTGSNKIVEETEHKPVQLSDIQDKLNIGDKITQAFENFQDGLQMLSDYRKNDDGSEKTQDCNTKLTIRGPGSYIKKLIQQFSEGPFDSEDSKPESERAVSTQSIKNKADAICKKCLHYKGKTSK
;
A
#
# COMPACT_ATOMS: atom_id res chain seq x y z
N MET A 1 -18.01 -17.49 -17.08
CA MET A 1 -18.92 -17.48 -15.93
C MET A 1 -19.93 -16.35 -16.05
N ASP A 2 -21.22 -16.69 -16.03
CA ASP A 2 -22.33 -15.74 -15.95
C ASP A 2 -22.91 -15.66 -14.52
N HIS A 3 -23.99 -14.90 -14.33
CA HIS A 3 -24.61 -14.71 -13.01
C HIS A 3 -25.28 -15.98 -12.43
N THR A 4 -25.76 -16.89 -13.28
CA THR A 4 -26.40 -18.14 -12.85
C THR A 4 -25.34 -19.11 -12.35
N GLU A 5 -24.29 -19.30 -13.14
CA GLU A 5 -23.13 -20.10 -12.76
C GLU A 5 -22.48 -19.54 -11.49
N PHE A 6 -22.28 -18.22 -11.42
CA PHE A 6 -21.75 -17.56 -10.21
C PHE A 6 -22.57 -17.89 -8.97
N ARG A 7 -23.91 -17.86 -9.02
CA ARG A 7 -24.75 -18.17 -7.85
C ARG A 7 -24.57 -19.60 -7.36
N VAL A 8 -24.32 -20.56 -8.24
CA VAL A 8 -24.05 -21.95 -7.86
C VAL A 8 -22.64 -22.06 -7.28
N LYS A 9 -21.64 -21.57 -8.02
CA LYS A 9 -20.21 -21.70 -7.64
C LYS A 9 -19.83 -20.88 -6.42
N ALA A 10 -20.46 -19.73 -6.21
CA ALA A 10 -20.26 -18.94 -4.99
C ALA A 10 -20.83 -19.64 -3.74
N LYS A 11 -21.93 -20.39 -3.86
CA LYS A 11 -22.45 -21.20 -2.73
C LYS A 11 -21.50 -22.36 -2.41
N GLU A 12 -21.03 -23.05 -3.44
CA GLU A 12 -20.01 -24.10 -3.30
C GLU A 12 -18.74 -23.58 -2.60
N MET A 13 -18.27 -22.37 -2.96
CA MET A 13 -17.16 -21.72 -2.29
C MET A 13 -17.46 -21.37 -0.83
N VAL A 14 -18.69 -20.92 -0.51
CA VAL A 14 -19.10 -20.64 0.87
C VAL A 14 -19.07 -21.91 1.72
N ASP A 15 -19.61 -23.01 1.22
CA ASP A 15 -19.60 -24.31 1.90
C ASP A 15 -18.16 -24.79 2.11
N TYR A 16 -17.32 -24.71 1.07
CA TYR A 16 -15.90 -25.05 1.15
C TYR A 16 -15.13 -24.22 2.19
N ILE A 17 -15.35 -22.90 2.25
CA ILE A 17 -14.70 -22.02 3.24
C ILE A 17 -15.15 -22.39 4.66
N ALA A 18 -16.44 -22.68 4.84
CA ALA A 18 -16.97 -23.09 6.14
C ALA A 18 -16.32 -24.41 6.61
N ASP A 19 -16.31 -25.42 5.75
CA ASP A 19 -15.70 -26.73 6.02
C ASP A 19 -14.19 -26.64 6.24
N TYR A 20 -13.49 -25.81 5.46
CA TYR A 20 -12.07 -25.57 5.63
C TYR A 20 -11.75 -24.98 7.00
N LEU A 21 -12.49 -23.95 7.44
CA LEU A 21 -12.26 -23.30 8.74
C LEU A 21 -12.71 -24.16 9.93
N GLU A 22 -13.73 -25.00 9.76
CA GLU A 22 -14.17 -25.95 10.78
C GLU A 22 -13.13 -27.05 11.02
N ASN A 23 -12.62 -27.64 9.94
CA ASN A 23 -11.72 -28.80 9.99
C ASN A 23 -10.23 -28.43 9.89
N ILE A 24 -9.88 -27.15 10.06
CA ILE A 24 -8.50 -26.67 9.87
C ILE A 24 -7.47 -27.31 10.80
N ARG A 25 -7.91 -27.85 11.95
CA ARG A 25 -7.06 -28.56 12.93
C ARG A 25 -6.40 -29.81 12.35
N ASP A 26 -7.08 -30.48 11.43
CA ASP A 26 -6.60 -31.74 10.84
C ASP A 26 -5.50 -31.51 9.80
N ARG A 27 -5.24 -30.24 9.45
CA ARG A 27 -4.25 -29.87 8.43
C ARG A 27 -2.90 -29.58 9.06
N ARG A 28 -1.84 -30.01 8.37
CA ARG A 28 -0.45 -29.66 8.66
C ARG A 28 -0.27 -28.14 8.55
N VAL A 29 -0.02 -27.45 9.66
CA VAL A 29 0.04 -25.98 9.71
C VAL A 29 1.18 -25.38 8.88
N TYR A 30 2.39 -25.95 8.99
CA TYR A 30 3.55 -25.48 8.23
C TYR A 30 3.85 -26.43 7.06
N PRO A 31 3.83 -25.95 5.79
CA PRO A 31 3.85 -26.82 4.63
C PRO A 31 5.19 -27.54 4.45
N GLY A 32 5.14 -28.77 3.94
CA GLY A 32 6.31 -29.62 3.68
C GLY A 32 6.95 -29.42 2.31
N VAL A 33 6.85 -28.22 1.73
CA VAL A 33 7.29 -27.92 0.36
C VAL A 33 8.63 -27.18 0.33
N GLN A 34 9.30 -27.17 -0.83
CA GLN A 34 10.52 -26.40 -1.06
C GLN A 34 10.25 -25.20 -1.97
N PRO A 35 11.04 -24.12 -1.90
CA PRO A 35 10.92 -23.00 -2.83
C PRO A 35 10.91 -23.45 -4.30
N GLY A 36 9.96 -22.92 -5.07
CA GLY A 36 9.75 -23.27 -6.48
C GLY A 36 8.89 -24.52 -6.74
N TYR A 37 8.32 -25.17 -5.72
CA TYR A 37 7.47 -26.36 -5.92
C TYR A 37 6.30 -26.11 -6.89
N LEU A 38 5.63 -24.97 -6.77
CA LEU A 38 4.41 -24.66 -7.53
C LEU A 38 4.69 -24.46 -9.03
N HIS A 39 5.88 -23.95 -9.39
CA HIS A 39 6.29 -23.82 -10.80
C HIS A 39 6.40 -25.16 -11.53
N LYS A 40 6.57 -26.27 -10.78
CA LYS A 40 6.62 -27.61 -11.37
C LYS A 40 5.23 -28.22 -11.56
N LEU A 41 4.20 -27.61 -10.99
CA LEU A 41 2.83 -28.10 -11.00
C LEU A 41 1.94 -27.30 -11.95
N LEU A 42 2.21 -26.01 -12.12
CA LEU A 42 1.41 -25.12 -12.97
C LEU A 42 1.99 -25.01 -14.39
N PRO A 43 1.14 -24.72 -15.39
CA PRO A 43 1.59 -24.35 -16.73
C PRO A 43 2.55 -23.15 -16.71
N THR A 44 3.44 -23.09 -17.69
CA THR A 44 4.40 -21.98 -17.83
C THR A 44 3.78 -20.71 -18.40
N GLU A 45 2.60 -20.81 -19.00
CA GLU A 45 1.89 -19.73 -19.67
C GLU A 45 0.42 -19.71 -19.22
N ALA A 46 -0.22 -18.54 -19.32
CA ALA A 46 -1.64 -18.42 -19.05
C ALA A 46 -2.46 -19.13 -20.14
N PRO A 47 -3.64 -19.70 -19.83
CA PRO A 47 -4.44 -20.40 -20.81
C PRO A 47 -5.01 -19.44 -21.86
N GLU A 48 -4.87 -19.77 -23.14
CA GLU A 48 -5.45 -18.98 -24.25
C GLU A 48 -6.99 -18.99 -24.25
N LYS A 49 -7.57 -20.08 -23.74
CA LYS A 49 -9.01 -20.32 -23.68
C LYS A 49 -9.44 -20.46 -22.22
N PRO A 50 -10.68 -20.07 -21.89
CA PRO A 50 -11.18 -20.24 -20.53
C PRO A 50 -11.18 -21.72 -20.13
N GLU A 51 -10.66 -21.99 -18.94
CA GLU A 51 -10.75 -23.31 -18.30
C GLU A 51 -12.08 -23.47 -17.57
N LYS A 52 -12.48 -24.71 -17.31
CA LYS A 52 -13.71 -24.99 -16.55
C LYS A 52 -13.48 -24.63 -15.09
N TRP A 53 -14.50 -24.06 -14.45
CA TRP A 53 -14.42 -23.71 -13.03
C TRP A 53 -14.06 -24.91 -12.14
N ASP A 54 -14.60 -26.10 -12.44
CA ASP A 54 -14.35 -27.30 -11.65
C ASP A 54 -12.87 -27.72 -11.69
N ASP A 55 -12.18 -27.49 -12.80
CA ASP A 55 -10.75 -27.75 -12.93
C ASP A 55 -9.96 -26.74 -12.09
N ILE A 56 -10.28 -25.44 -12.20
CA ILE A 56 -9.66 -24.37 -11.39
C ILE A 56 -9.87 -24.63 -9.88
N PHE A 57 -11.07 -25.00 -9.48
CA PHE A 57 -11.42 -25.22 -8.07
C PHE A 57 -10.73 -26.47 -7.52
N LYS A 58 -10.63 -27.54 -8.32
CA LYS A 58 -9.86 -28.74 -7.97
C LYS A 58 -8.38 -28.43 -7.77
N ASP A 59 -7.79 -27.55 -8.58
CA ASP A 59 -6.38 -27.17 -8.45
C ASP A 59 -6.09 -26.41 -7.14
N VAL A 60 -7.09 -25.75 -6.53
CA VAL A 60 -6.95 -25.15 -5.20
C VAL A 60 -6.56 -26.22 -4.18
N ASP A 61 -7.26 -27.35 -4.15
CA ASP A 61 -6.94 -28.44 -3.22
C ASP A 61 -5.66 -29.19 -3.60
N GLN A 62 -5.41 -29.38 -4.90
CA GLN A 62 -4.29 -30.20 -5.36
C GLN A 62 -2.93 -29.48 -5.34
N HIS A 63 -2.93 -28.18 -5.63
CA HIS A 63 -1.70 -27.43 -5.90
C HIS A 63 -1.49 -26.26 -4.94
N ILE A 64 -2.57 -25.60 -4.50
CA ILE A 64 -2.47 -24.44 -3.61
C ILE A 64 -2.44 -24.86 -2.13
N MET A 65 -3.44 -25.62 -1.68
CA MET A 65 -3.59 -26.04 -0.28
C MET A 65 -2.32 -26.70 0.32
N PRO A 66 -1.59 -27.59 -0.38
CA PRO A 66 -0.38 -28.21 0.17
C PRO A 66 0.77 -27.25 0.48
N GLY A 67 0.77 -26.06 -0.12
CA GLY A 67 1.78 -25.03 0.12
C GLY A 67 1.32 -23.87 1.00
N LEU A 68 0.09 -23.90 1.53
CA LEU A 68 -0.38 -22.89 2.45
C LEU A 68 0.22 -23.09 3.84
N VAL A 69 0.59 -21.98 4.48
CA VAL A 69 0.63 -21.93 5.94
C VAL A 69 -0.80 -21.68 6.41
N HIS A 70 -1.35 -22.54 7.26
CA HIS A 70 -2.73 -22.42 7.71
C HIS A 70 -2.86 -21.43 8.89
N TRP A 71 -2.84 -20.13 8.57
CA TRP A 71 -2.86 -19.03 9.55
C TRP A 71 -4.04 -19.02 10.53
N GLN A 72 -5.17 -19.63 10.16
CA GLN A 72 -6.37 -19.70 11.00
C GLN A 72 -6.40 -20.93 11.92
N SER A 73 -5.40 -21.82 11.81
CA SER A 73 -5.30 -23.02 12.64
C SER A 73 -5.05 -22.64 14.11
N PRO A 74 -5.69 -23.31 15.07
CA PRO A 74 -5.35 -23.21 16.48
C PRO A 74 -3.88 -23.52 16.80
N HIS A 75 -3.21 -24.31 15.95
CA HIS A 75 -1.80 -24.73 16.10
C HIS A 75 -0.81 -23.79 15.37
N MET A 76 -1.31 -22.66 14.83
CA MET A 76 -0.49 -21.57 14.33
C MET A 76 -0.09 -20.66 15.50
N HIS A 77 1.20 -20.62 15.84
CA HIS A 77 1.74 -19.79 16.93
C HIS A 77 2.84 -18.83 16.48
N ALA A 78 3.10 -18.77 15.18
CA ALA A 78 4.10 -17.89 14.61
C ALA A 78 3.60 -16.44 14.51
N TYR A 79 4.55 -15.51 14.50
CA TYR A 79 4.32 -14.06 14.33
C TYR A 79 3.31 -13.51 15.36
N PHE A 80 2.38 -12.68 14.91
CA PHE A 80 1.15 -12.34 15.60
C PHE A 80 -0.04 -12.86 14.79
N PRO A 81 -1.24 -12.98 15.39
CA PRO A 81 -2.40 -13.49 14.70
C PRO A 81 -2.74 -12.61 13.49
N ALA A 82 -3.38 -13.20 12.48
CA ALA A 82 -4.02 -12.49 11.37
C ALA A 82 -5.40 -13.12 11.16
N LEU A 83 -6.33 -12.79 12.06
CA LEU A 83 -7.58 -13.55 12.20
C LEU A 83 -8.65 -13.12 11.20
N THR A 84 -9.34 -14.10 10.63
CA THR A 84 -10.58 -13.90 9.88
C THR A 84 -11.80 -14.33 10.70
N SER A 85 -12.96 -13.82 10.33
CA SER A 85 -14.26 -14.24 10.84
C SER A 85 -15.30 -14.24 9.72
N TYR A 86 -16.34 -15.05 9.86
CA TYR A 86 -17.45 -15.08 8.91
C TYR A 86 -18.05 -13.69 8.61
N PRO A 87 -18.38 -12.81 9.59
CA PRO A 87 -18.86 -11.46 9.28
C PRO A 87 -17.82 -10.62 8.52
N SER A 88 -16.52 -10.81 8.77
CA SER A 88 -15.48 -10.11 8.01
C SER A 88 -15.42 -10.58 6.55
N ILE A 89 -15.48 -11.90 6.33
CA ILE A 89 -15.51 -12.50 4.98
C ILE A 89 -16.72 -11.99 4.23
N MET A 90 -17.91 -12.02 4.84
CA MET A 90 -19.14 -11.52 4.21
C MET A 90 -19.08 -10.02 3.91
N GLY A 91 -18.50 -9.21 4.80
CA GLY A 91 -18.30 -7.79 4.57
C GLY A 91 -17.35 -7.50 3.40
N ASP A 92 -16.25 -8.26 3.28
CA ASP A 92 -15.32 -8.13 2.15
C ASP A 92 -15.92 -8.68 0.85
N MET A 93 -16.70 -9.78 0.89
CA MET A 93 -17.46 -10.28 -0.27
C MET A 93 -18.38 -9.21 -0.84
N LEU A 94 -19.13 -8.51 0.03
CA LEU A 94 -20.00 -7.41 -0.38
C LEU A 94 -19.19 -6.20 -0.88
N SER A 95 -18.08 -5.86 -0.19
CA SER A 95 -17.18 -4.78 -0.65
C SER A 95 -16.63 -5.08 -2.05
N SER A 96 -16.24 -6.33 -2.33
CA SER A 96 -15.72 -6.76 -3.62
C SER A 96 -16.79 -6.74 -4.71
N ALA A 97 -18.04 -7.10 -4.38
CA ALA A 97 -19.16 -7.02 -5.33
C ALA A 97 -19.53 -5.57 -5.67
N LEU A 98 -19.52 -4.67 -4.67
CA LEU A 98 -19.78 -3.25 -4.89
C LEU A 98 -18.64 -2.57 -5.66
N ASN A 99 -17.40 -2.97 -5.40
CA ASN A 99 -16.17 -2.48 -6.05
C ASN A 99 -16.09 -0.95 -6.19
N VAL A 100 -16.60 -0.22 -5.20
CA VAL A 100 -16.55 1.24 -5.18
C VAL A 100 -15.16 1.72 -4.79
N LEU A 101 -14.73 2.83 -5.38
CA LEU A 101 -13.51 3.53 -5.00
C LEU A 101 -13.88 4.76 -4.17
N CYS A 102 -13.31 4.88 -2.98
CA CYS A 102 -13.70 5.84 -1.95
C CYS A 102 -12.61 6.89 -1.71
N PHE A 103 -11.97 7.41 -2.78
CA PHE A 103 -10.82 8.32 -2.69
C PHE A 103 -11.23 9.76 -2.35
N THR A 104 -12.36 10.22 -2.88
CA THR A 104 -13.05 11.45 -2.45
C THR A 104 -14.41 11.09 -1.87
N TRP A 105 -15.00 12.00 -1.10
CA TRP A 105 -16.37 11.83 -0.64
C TRP A 105 -17.33 11.65 -1.83
N ALA A 106 -17.16 12.43 -2.90
CA ALA A 106 -18.03 12.36 -4.08
C ALA A 106 -17.89 11.06 -4.88
N SER A 107 -16.75 10.35 -4.80
CA SER A 107 -16.57 9.10 -5.53
C SER A 107 -17.36 7.94 -4.91
N SER A 108 -17.60 7.98 -3.60
CA SER A 108 -18.53 7.09 -2.90
C SER A 108 -18.82 7.60 -1.47
N PRO A 109 -19.89 8.38 -1.26
CA PRO A 109 -20.19 8.99 0.03
C PRO A 109 -20.29 7.96 1.17
N ALA A 110 -21.02 6.86 0.94
CA ALA A 110 -21.18 5.80 1.93
C ALA A 110 -19.84 5.19 2.37
N GLY A 111 -18.86 5.12 1.46
CA GLY A 111 -17.51 4.62 1.74
C GLY A 111 -16.76 5.50 2.73
N THR A 112 -16.82 6.81 2.54
CA THR A 112 -16.20 7.79 3.44
C THR A 112 -16.95 7.89 4.77
N GLU A 113 -18.27 8.07 4.73
CA GLU A 113 -19.10 8.28 5.93
C GLU A 113 -19.06 7.07 6.87
N LEU A 114 -19.19 5.85 6.33
CA LEU A 114 -19.15 4.64 7.16
C LEU A 114 -17.76 4.44 7.79
N GLU A 115 -16.69 4.83 7.10
CA GLU A 115 -15.36 4.78 7.68
C GLU A 115 -15.21 5.74 8.85
N THR A 116 -15.65 6.99 8.69
CA THR A 116 -15.65 7.98 9.78
C THR A 116 -16.42 7.46 11.00
N ILE A 117 -17.62 6.90 10.79
CA ILE A 117 -18.44 6.30 11.86
C ILE A 117 -17.72 5.12 12.53
N ALA A 118 -17.23 4.17 11.73
CA ALA A 118 -16.57 2.97 12.25
C ALA A 118 -15.27 3.31 13.01
N MET A 119 -14.51 4.29 12.55
CA MET A 119 -13.30 4.77 13.20
C MET A 119 -13.60 5.54 14.49
N ASN A 120 -14.71 6.28 14.55
CA ASN A 120 -15.17 6.90 15.80
C ASN A 120 -15.60 5.85 16.83
N TRP A 121 -16.38 4.84 16.40
CA TRP A 121 -16.77 3.72 17.27
C TRP A 121 -15.55 2.99 17.82
N LEU A 122 -14.59 2.70 16.94
CA LEU A 122 -13.38 1.98 17.33
C LEU A 122 -12.50 2.83 18.26
N GLY A 123 -12.32 4.12 17.97
CA GLY A 123 -11.56 5.03 18.85
C GLY A 123 -12.17 5.13 20.26
N LYS A 124 -13.50 5.24 20.36
CA LYS A 124 -14.23 5.19 21.63
C LYS A 124 -14.06 3.85 22.34
N LEU A 125 -14.14 2.75 21.61
CA LEU A 125 -13.98 1.41 22.15
C LEU A 125 -12.57 1.17 22.72
N LEU A 126 -11.54 1.76 22.13
CA LEU A 126 -10.17 1.71 22.65
C LEU A 126 -9.94 2.62 23.86
N GLY A 127 -10.81 3.62 24.06
CA GLY A 127 -10.61 4.68 25.04
C GLY A 127 -9.63 5.76 24.57
N LEU A 128 -9.55 6.03 23.26
CA LEU A 128 -8.72 7.10 22.73
C LEU A 128 -9.30 8.49 23.09
N PRO A 129 -8.43 9.50 23.29
CA PRO A 129 -8.84 10.89 23.53
C PRO A 129 -9.78 11.44 22.44
N GLU A 130 -10.67 12.35 22.82
CA GLU A 130 -11.64 12.96 21.91
C GLU A 130 -10.98 13.68 20.71
N CYS A 131 -9.75 14.17 20.86
CA CYS A 131 -9.02 14.83 19.77
C CYS A 131 -8.66 13.90 18.61
N PHE A 132 -8.79 12.57 18.78
CA PHE A 132 -8.65 11.61 17.69
C PHE A 132 -10.00 11.32 17.01
N LEU A 133 -11.13 11.74 17.57
CA LEU A 133 -12.46 11.43 17.04
C LEU A 133 -12.93 12.53 16.08
N ASN A 134 -13.58 12.11 15.00
CA ASN A 134 -14.18 12.96 14.00
C ASN A 134 -15.69 13.10 14.26
N GLU A 135 -16.06 13.67 15.41
CA GLU A 135 -17.47 13.83 15.83
C GLU A 135 -17.87 15.28 16.12
N LYS A 136 -16.89 16.15 16.40
CA LYS A 136 -17.11 17.57 16.65
C LYS A 136 -16.68 18.34 15.42
N ASN A 137 -17.48 19.31 14.98
CA ASN A 137 -17.16 20.17 13.85
C ASN A 137 -15.81 20.91 14.00
N ASP A 138 -15.30 21.02 15.23
CA ASP A 138 -14.03 21.69 15.55
C ASP A 138 -12.88 20.72 15.86
N SER A 139 -13.07 19.40 15.79
CA SER A 139 -11.99 18.44 16.02
C SER A 139 -11.05 18.41 14.81
N PRO A 140 -9.77 18.79 14.94
CA PRO A 140 -8.84 18.76 13.81
C PRO A 140 -8.40 17.34 13.46
N GLY A 141 -8.64 16.36 14.34
CA GLY A 141 -8.19 14.98 14.18
C GLY A 141 -9.22 14.06 13.53
N GLY A 142 -8.88 12.77 13.49
CA GLY A 142 -9.77 11.75 12.95
C GLY A 142 -9.05 10.43 12.71
N GLY A 143 -9.83 9.41 12.37
CA GLY A 143 -9.34 8.09 12.01
C GLY A 143 -9.47 7.79 10.52
N VAL A 144 -8.52 7.04 9.97
CA VAL A 144 -8.50 6.51 8.61
C VAL A 144 -8.05 5.04 8.61
N ILE A 145 -8.61 4.23 7.71
CA ILE A 145 -8.20 2.84 7.53
C ILE A 145 -7.10 2.74 6.47
N GLN A 146 -5.91 2.37 6.91
CA GLN A 146 -4.73 2.04 6.09
C GLN A 146 -4.68 0.52 5.79
N THR A 147 -3.78 0.12 4.90
CA THR A 147 -3.56 -1.30 4.58
C THR A 147 -2.77 -1.99 5.69
N THR A 148 -1.68 -1.35 6.14
CA THR A 148 -0.73 -1.93 7.11
C THR A 148 -0.28 -0.93 8.17
N ALA A 149 0.13 -1.42 9.35
CA ALA A 149 0.83 -0.60 10.35
C ALA A 149 2.10 0.04 9.78
N SER A 150 2.82 -0.65 8.89
CA SER A 150 4.00 -0.11 8.21
C SER A 150 3.67 1.16 7.40
N GLU A 151 2.56 1.15 6.67
CA GLU A 151 2.06 2.34 5.96
C GLU A 151 1.66 3.43 6.94
N ALA A 152 0.94 3.10 8.02
CA ALA A 152 0.55 4.09 9.03
C ALA A 152 1.78 4.77 9.69
N THR A 153 2.81 4.00 10.03
CA THR A 153 4.09 4.52 10.54
C THR A 153 4.75 5.44 9.50
N LEU A 154 4.85 5.01 8.24
CA LEU A 154 5.42 5.83 7.17
C LEU A 154 4.61 7.12 6.93
N VAL A 155 3.28 7.04 6.88
CA VAL A 155 2.39 8.20 6.75
C VAL A 155 2.64 9.20 7.88
N SER A 156 2.76 8.73 9.13
CA SER A 156 3.05 9.60 10.27
C SER A 156 4.44 10.26 10.18
N LEU A 157 5.46 9.49 9.75
CA LEU A 157 6.82 9.99 9.60
C LEU A 157 6.90 11.04 8.50
N LEU A 158 6.25 10.80 7.36
CA LEU A 158 6.18 11.76 6.27
C LEU A 158 5.43 13.04 6.68
N ALA A 159 4.35 12.91 7.45
CA ALA A 159 3.62 14.06 7.98
C ALA A 159 4.48 14.92 8.92
N ALA A 160 5.16 14.28 9.87
CA ALA A 160 6.08 14.96 10.78
C ALA A 160 7.27 15.59 10.05
N ARG A 161 7.82 14.89 9.05
CA ARG A 161 8.92 15.39 8.21
C ARG A 161 8.50 16.64 7.45
N THR A 162 7.34 16.62 6.80
CA THR A 162 6.80 17.79 6.09
C THR A 162 6.61 18.97 7.04
N ARG A 163 6.03 18.74 8.22
CA ARG A 163 5.89 19.77 9.26
C ARG A 163 7.25 20.36 9.66
N ALA A 164 8.24 19.51 9.94
CA ALA A 164 9.57 19.96 10.34
C ALA A 164 10.28 20.75 9.24
N LEU A 165 10.23 20.27 7.99
CA LEU A 165 10.83 20.97 6.84
C LEU A 165 10.18 22.33 6.62
N MET A 166 8.84 22.44 6.73
CA MET A 166 8.16 23.73 6.59
C MET A 166 8.62 24.75 7.65
N GLU A 167 8.81 24.33 8.90
CA GLU A 167 9.30 25.23 9.95
C GLU A 167 10.78 25.59 9.75
N LEU A 168 11.62 24.62 9.36
CA LEU A 168 13.03 24.88 9.07
C LEU A 168 13.23 25.79 7.85
N SER A 169 12.44 25.64 6.79
CA SER A 169 12.50 26.50 5.61
C SER A 169 12.09 27.95 5.92
N LYS A 170 11.21 28.19 6.89
CA LYS A 170 10.90 29.57 7.33
C LYS A 170 12.08 30.22 8.05
N LEU A 171 12.83 29.42 8.80
CA LEU A 171 14.00 29.89 9.56
C LEU A 171 15.26 30.02 8.68
N ASN A 172 15.34 29.25 7.60
CA ASN A 172 16.49 29.17 6.69
C ASN A 172 16.00 29.24 5.23
N PRO A 173 15.47 30.39 4.77
CA PRO A 173 14.85 30.54 3.45
C PRO A 173 15.82 30.35 2.27
N GLU A 174 17.12 30.46 2.52
CA GLU A 174 18.20 30.25 1.56
C GLU A 174 18.52 28.77 1.29
N LEU A 175 18.15 27.87 2.21
CA LEU A 175 18.47 26.45 2.11
C LEU A 175 17.37 25.67 1.37
N GLN A 176 17.79 24.75 0.52
CA GLN A 176 16.85 23.86 -0.16
C GLN A 176 16.32 22.79 0.80
N ALA A 177 15.09 22.32 0.55
CA ALA A 177 14.45 21.28 1.37
C ALA A 177 15.29 19.99 1.47
N ALA A 178 16.04 19.64 0.42
CA ALA A 178 16.92 18.48 0.41
C ALA A 178 18.10 18.62 1.39
N GLU A 179 18.65 19.83 1.56
CA GLU A 179 19.72 20.12 2.52
C GLU A 179 19.18 20.09 3.95
N LEU A 180 18.01 20.69 4.17
CA LEU A 180 17.32 20.68 5.47
C LEU A 180 16.98 19.25 5.91
N LEU A 181 16.61 18.37 4.97
CA LEU A 181 16.35 16.96 5.25
C LEU A 181 17.55 16.26 5.90
N GLY A 182 18.77 16.60 5.49
CA GLY A 182 20.01 16.04 6.02
C GLY A 182 20.25 16.31 7.51
N HIS A 183 19.53 17.27 8.09
CA HIS A 183 19.60 17.66 9.50
C HIS A 183 18.56 16.94 10.37
N LEU A 184 17.54 16.33 9.76
CA LEU A 184 16.47 15.67 10.50
C LEU A 184 16.93 14.33 11.08
N ILE A 185 16.52 14.05 12.33
CA ILE A 185 16.75 12.78 13.01
C ILE A 185 15.48 12.31 13.74
N CYS A 186 15.20 11.01 13.63
CA CYS A 186 14.06 10.36 14.25
C CYS A 186 14.50 9.21 15.17
N TYR A 187 13.61 8.80 16.08
CA TYR A 187 13.93 7.90 17.17
C TYR A 187 12.91 6.77 17.30
N CYS A 188 13.37 5.61 17.75
CA CYS A 188 12.52 4.51 18.17
C CYS A 188 13.25 3.60 19.16
N SER A 189 12.51 2.72 19.85
CA SER A 189 13.10 1.66 20.68
C SER A 189 13.98 0.72 19.84
N ASP A 190 15.04 0.16 20.41
CA ASP A 190 15.79 -0.96 19.82
C ASP A 190 14.96 -2.25 19.68
N GLN A 191 13.74 -2.27 20.25
CA GLN A 191 12.73 -3.33 20.12
C GLN A 191 11.62 -2.99 19.12
N ALA A 192 11.67 -1.80 18.49
CA ALA A 192 10.67 -1.39 17.51
C ALA A 192 10.61 -2.36 16.33
N HIS A 193 9.44 -2.45 15.70
CA HIS A 193 9.29 -3.28 14.51
C HIS A 193 10.15 -2.75 13.34
N SER A 194 10.65 -3.63 12.49
CA SER A 194 11.49 -3.28 11.35
C SER A 194 10.82 -2.33 10.33
N SER A 195 9.50 -2.18 10.39
CA SER A 195 8.79 -1.16 9.61
C SER A 195 9.21 0.26 9.95
N VAL A 196 9.66 0.52 11.19
CA VAL A 196 10.11 1.85 11.60
C VAL A 196 11.43 2.20 10.91
N GLU A 197 12.40 1.27 10.94
CA GLU A 197 13.64 1.39 10.16
C GLU A 197 13.34 1.60 8.68
N LYS A 198 12.44 0.78 8.12
CA LYS A 198 12.04 0.87 6.71
C LYS A 198 11.35 2.18 6.37
N ALA A 199 10.57 2.75 7.29
CA ALA A 199 9.99 4.08 7.13
C ALA A 199 11.07 5.16 7.11
N GLY A 200 12.10 5.04 7.95
CA GLY A 200 13.28 5.92 7.92
C GLY A 200 14.04 5.84 6.59
N LEU A 201 14.25 4.61 6.08
CA LEU A 201 14.88 4.35 4.78
C LEU A 201 14.10 5.00 3.62
N ILE A 202 12.77 4.79 3.55
CA ILE A 202 11.93 5.38 2.50
C ILE A 202 11.82 6.90 2.67
N GLY A 203 11.77 7.37 3.92
CA GLY A 203 11.70 8.79 4.27
C GLY A 203 13.02 9.54 4.07
N LEU A 204 14.12 8.84 3.82
CA LEU A 204 15.49 9.38 3.71
C LEU A 204 15.88 10.21 4.94
N VAL A 205 15.51 9.74 6.14
CA VAL A 205 15.81 10.41 7.42
C VAL A 205 16.74 9.56 8.27
N ARG A 206 17.60 10.22 9.05
CA ARG A 206 18.47 9.52 10.00
C ARG A 206 17.61 8.93 11.11
N MET A 207 17.88 7.68 11.47
CA MET A 207 17.21 6.97 12.55
C MET A 207 18.20 6.67 13.67
N ARG A 208 17.76 6.86 14.92
CA ARG A 208 18.49 6.44 16.11
C ARG A 208 17.64 5.50 16.95
N TYR A 209 18.22 4.35 17.28
CA TYR A 209 17.62 3.41 18.22
C TYR A 209 17.96 3.81 19.64
N ILE A 210 16.95 3.84 20.51
CA ILE A 210 17.08 4.06 21.94
C ILE A 210 17.12 2.69 22.61
N GLU A 211 18.18 2.44 23.38
CA GLU A 211 18.31 1.20 24.14
C GLU A 211 17.17 1.09 25.16
N SER A 212 16.51 -0.07 25.16
CA SER A 212 15.42 -0.36 26.09
C SER A 212 15.93 -0.86 27.44
N ASP A 213 15.09 -0.71 28.48
CA ASP A 213 15.41 -1.19 29.82
C ASP A 213 15.39 -2.73 29.94
N GLU A 214 15.50 -3.26 31.15
CA GLU A 214 15.48 -4.71 31.39
C GLU A 214 14.15 -5.37 31.01
N GLY A 215 13.05 -4.61 31.12
CA GLY A 215 11.71 -4.99 30.67
C GLY A 215 11.47 -4.71 29.18
N GLN A 216 12.54 -4.36 28.43
CA GLN A 216 12.48 -4.07 27.00
C GLN A 216 11.57 -2.89 26.64
N SER A 217 11.37 -1.96 27.59
CA SER A 217 10.66 -0.70 27.38
C SER A 217 11.64 0.44 27.07
N MET A 218 11.35 1.25 26.06
CA MET A 218 11.98 2.57 25.91
C MET A 218 11.51 3.51 27.03
N ARG A 219 12.43 4.30 27.57
CA ARG A 219 12.22 5.20 28.71
C ARG A 219 12.54 6.64 28.36
N GLY A 220 11.85 7.59 28.98
CA GLY A 220 12.00 9.02 28.65
C GLY A 220 13.41 9.55 28.89
N ALA A 221 14.07 9.12 29.96
CA ALA A 221 15.42 9.59 30.30
C ALA A 221 16.46 9.28 29.19
N LYS A 222 16.41 8.07 28.62
CA LYS A 222 17.31 7.67 27.53
C LYS A 222 17.00 8.36 26.20
N LEU A 223 15.72 8.63 25.94
CA LEU A 223 15.30 9.43 24.79
C LEU A 223 15.77 10.89 24.92
N GLU A 224 15.62 11.51 26.09
CA GLU A 224 16.07 12.87 26.38
C GLU A 224 17.60 12.99 26.22
N GLU A 225 18.37 12.05 26.77
CA GLU A 225 19.83 11.98 26.60
C GLU A 225 20.23 11.94 25.12
N ALA A 226 19.56 11.08 24.33
CA ALA A 226 19.83 10.96 22.90
C ALA A 226 19.50 12.25 22.13
N ILE A 227 18.33 12.85 22.42
CA ILE A 227 17.89 14.11 21.80
C ILE A 227 18.86 15.25 22.13
N ALA A 228 19.29 15.38 23.38
CA ALA A 228 20.24 16.42 23.79
C ALA A 228 21.57 16.28 23.02
N ALA A 229 22.12 15.07 22.97
CA ALA A 229 23.38 14.79 22.26
C ALA A 229 23.29 15.01 20.75
N ASP A 230 22.12 14.77 20.13
CA ASP A 230 21.94 15.01 18.69
C ASP A 230 21.70 16.49 18.37
N LYS A 231 21.06 17.24 19.27
CA LYS A 231 20.97 18.71 19.17
C LYS A 231 22.35 19.38 19.27
N GLU A 232 23.22 18.89 20.15
CA GLU A 232 24.62 19.37 20.24
C GLU A 232 25.40 19.18 18.93
N LYS A 233 25.02 18.19 18.12
CA LYS A 233 25.58 17.94 16.78
C LYS A 233 24.88 18.72 15.66
N GLY A 234 23.97 19.63 16.00
CA GLY A 234 23.20 20.41 15.04
C GLY A 234 22.09 19.64 14.32
N LEU A 235 21.70 18.45 14.82
CA LEU A 235 20.57 17.70 14.27
C LEU A 235 19.24 18.19 14.87
N VAL A 236 18.16 17.97 14.14
CA VAL A 236 16.81 18.41 14.47
C VAL A 236 15.93 17.17 14.77
N PRO A 237 15.68 16.86 16.05
CA PRO A 237 14.70 15.87 16.46
C PRO A 237 13.32 16.24 15.94
N PHE A 238 12.66 15.36 15.19
CA PHE A 238 11.35 15.68 14.62
C PHE A 238 10.28 14.60 14.81
N TRP A 239 10.66 13.34 15.07
CA TRP A 239 9.71 12.23 15.17
C TRP A 239 10.23 11.10 16.06
N VAL A 240 9.32 10.49 16.82
CA VAL A 240 9.56 9.36 17.72
C VAL A 240 8.47 8.30 17.53
N CYS A 241 8.87 7.03 17.39
CA CYS A 241 7.98 5.88 17.49
C CYS A 241 8.01 5.30 18.90
N ALA A 242 6.88 5.31 19.60
CA ALA A 242 6.68 4.50 20.79
C ALA A 242 5.88 3.24 20.44
N THR A 243 6.34 2.08 20.88
CA THR A 243 5.73 0.79 20.58
C THR A 243 4.98 0.26 21.79
N LEU A 244 3.67 0.00 21.64
CA LEU A 244 2.85 -0.70 22.62
C LEU A 244 2.62 -2.14 22.14
N GLY A 245 3.36 -3.09 22.73
CA GLY A 245 3.37 -4.48 22.30
C GLY A 245 4.42 -4.76 21.22
N THR A 246 5.70 -4.68 21.60
CA THR A 246 6.84 -4.96 20.71
C THR A 246 6.77 -6.36 20.10
N THR A 247 7.38 -6.53 18.93
CA THR A 247 7.25 -7.80 18.17
C THR A 247 7.89 -8.98 18.88
N GLY A 248 9.05 -8.76 19.49
CA GLY A 248 9.81 -9.79 20.18
C GLY A 248 9.07 -10.35 21.39
N SER A 249 8.82 -9.50 22.39
CA SER A 249 8.38 -9.89 23.74
C SER A 249 7.01 -9.37 24.15
N VAL A 250 6.34 -8.55 23.33
CA VAL A 250 5.14 -7.78 23.74
C VAL A 250 5.48 -6.89 24.95
N ALA A 251 6.62 -6.18 24.86
CA ALA A 251 6.95 -5.10 25.78
C ALA A 251 6.19 -3.81 25.42
N PHE A 252 6.10 -2.89 26.36
CA PHE A 252 5.39 -1.63 26.20
C PHE A 252 6.32 -0.48 26.56
N ASP A 253 6.58 0.40 25.60
CA ASP A 253 7.32 1.63 25.85
C ASP A 253 6.54 2.54 26.82
N ASN A 254 7.24 3.27 27.69
CA ASN A 254 6.59 4.15 28.68
C ASN A 254 6.09 5.44 28.01
N LEU A 255 4.85 5.40 27.56
CA LEU A 255 4.26 6.43 26.71
C LEU A 255 4.14 7.80 27.40
N ARG A 256 3.86 7.83 28.71
CA ARG A 256 3.82 9.03 29.53
C ARG A 256 5.17 9.76 29.54
N GLU A 257 6.24 9.03 29.86
CA GLU A 257 7.60 9.59 29.90
C GLU A 257 8.05 10.07 28.51
N ILE A 258 7.83 9.25 27.48
CA ILE A 258 8.20 9.56 26.10
C ILE A 258 7.43 10.77 25.59
N GLY A 259 6.11 10.84 25.82
CA GLY A 259 5.27 11.94 25.38
C GLY A 259 5.67 13.28 25.97
N GLN A 260 6.10 13.31 27.24
CA GLN A 260 6.61 14.53 27.88
C GLN A 260 7.90 15.02 27.20
N VAL A 261 8.81 14.11 26.85
CA VAL A 261 10.05 14.44 26.12
C VAL A 261 9.73 14.94 24.70
N CYS A 262 8.82 14.27 23.99
CA CYS A 262 8.38 14.68 22.66
C CYS A 262 7.81 16.11 22.66
N GLN A 263 6.91 16.42 23.61
CA GLN A 263 6.34 17.76 23.75
C GLN A 263 7.39 18.82 24.06
N LYS A 264 8.30 18.54 25.01
CA LYS A 264 9.39 19.45 25.38
C LYS A 264 10.27 19.83 24.19
N HIS A 265 10.46 18.90 23.25
CA HIS A 265 11.33 19.11 22.09
C HIS A 265 10.59 19.39 20.79
N GLY A 266 9.26 19.43 20.80
CA GLY A 266 8.45 19.62 19.60
C GLY A 266 8.55 18.47 18.59
N ALA A 267 8.92 17.27 19.02
CA ALA A 267 8.99 16.08 18.18
C ALA A 267 7.62 15.41 18.09
N TRP A 268 7.25 14.93 16.90
CA TRP A 268 6.02 14.17 16.68
C TRP A 268 6.08 12.82 17.40
N LEU A 269 5.06 12.46 18.16
CA LEU A 269 4.94 11.14 18.77
C LEU A 269 3.94 10.26 18.01
N HIS A 270 4.44 9.21 17.36
CA HIS A 270 3.63 8.13 16.78
C HIS A 270 3.62 6.92 17.72
N VAL A 271 2.43 6.38 17.97
CA VAL A 271 2.24 5.15 18.75
C VAL A 271 1.92 4.00 17.80
N ASP A 272 2.85 3.03 17.71
CA ASP A 272 2.62 1.74 17.06
C ASP A 272 2.09 0.74 18.10
N ALA A 273 0.80 0.44 18.02
CA ALA A 273 0.15 -0.57 18.83
C ALA A 273 -0.34 -1.75 17.98
N ALA A 274 0.31 -2.07 16.85
CA ALA A 274 -0.18 -2.99 15.83
C ALA A 274 -0.86 -4.26 16.37
N TYR A 275 -0.24 -4.95 17.33
CA TYR A 275 -0.83 -6.13 17.99
C TYR A 275 -1.65 -5.77 19.24
N ALA A 276 -1.04 -5.07 20.22
CA ALA A 276 -1.65 -4.86 21.52
C ALA A 276 -2.84 -3.88 21.49
N GLY A 277 -2.98 -3.07 20.45
CA GLY A 277 -4.09 -2.15 20.28
C GLY A 277 -5.46 -2.82 20.38
N SER A 278 -5.59 -4.06 19.87
CA SER A 278 -6.82 -4.83 20.02
C SER A 278 -7.17 -5.14 21.47
N ALA A 279 -6.19 -5.21 22.38
CA ALA A 279 -6.44 -5.48 23.79
C ALA A 279 -7.10 -4.28 24.50
N PHE A 280 -6.90 -3.05 24.02
CA PHE A 280 -7.44 -1.85 24.66
C PHE A 280 -8.97 -1.70 24.53
N VAL A 281 -9.62 -2.58 23.76
CA VAL A 281 -11.08 -2.75 23.82
C VAL A 281 -11.53 -3.23 25.20
N CYS A 282 -10.65 -3.89 25.97
CA CYS A 282 -10.85 -4.29 27.35
C CYS A 282 -10.28 -3.23 28.30
N PRO A 283 -11.09 -2.62 29.19
CA PRO A 283 -10.64 -1.55 30.08
C PRO A 283 -9.42 -1.91 30.96
N GLU A 284 -9.30 -3.15 31.41
CA GLU A 284 -8.21 -3.62 32.27
C GLU A 284 -6.81 -3.56 31.61
N TYR A 285 -6.73 -3.53 30.28
CA TYR A 285 -5.46 -3.40 29.55
C TYR A 285 -5.12 -1.95 29.16
N ARG A 286 -6.00 -0.98 29.42
CA ARG A 286 -5.80 0.42 29.03
C ARG A 286 -4.76 1.16 29.87
N HIS A 287 -4.25 0.56 30.95
CA HIS A 287 -3.19 1.18 31.73
C HIS A 287 -1.90 1.41 30.90
N TRP A 288 -1.66 0.62 29.84
CA TRP A 288 -0.57 0.87 28.88
C TRP A 288 -0.81 2.05 27.92
N LEU A 289 -2.03 2.61 27.88
CA LEU A 289 -2.33 3.84 27.13
C LEU A 289 -2.03 5.11 27.93
N ASP A 290 -1.53 5.02 29.17
CA ASP A 290 -1.20 6.21 29.95
C ASP A 290 -0.16 7.08 29.21
N GLY A 291 -0.58 8.27 28.78
CA GLY A 291 0.22 9.18 27.95
C GLY A 291 -0.24 9.32 26.50
N VAL A 292 -1.25 8.55 26.05
CA VAL A 292 -1.74 8.58 24.65
C VAL A 292 -2.29 9.95 24.21
N GLU A 293 -2.76 10.78 25.13
CA GLU A 293 -3.18 12.16 24.84
C GLU A 293 -2.04 13.09 24.42
N LEU A 294 -0.80 12.68 24.69
CA LEU A 294 0.41 13.36 24.26
C LEU A 294 0.84 12.94 22.84
N ALA A 295 0.25 11.86 22.29
CA ALA A 295 0.57 11.38 20.95
C ALA A 295 -0.04 12.27 19.85
N ASP A 296 0.67 12.40 18.74
CA ASP A 296 0.19 13.05 17.53
C ASP A 296 -0.50 12.04 16.59
N SER A 297 -0.12 10.76 16.65
CA SER A 297 -0.81 9.69 15.93
C SER A 297 -0.74 8.35 16.66
N PHE A 298 -1.75 7.51 16.42
CA PHE A 298 -1.88 6.17 16.99
C PHE A 298 -2.32 5.20 15.90
N ALA A 299 -1.71 4.01 15.81
CA ALA A 299 -2.13 2.98 14.87
C ALA A 299 -2.18 1.60 15.50
N PHE A 300 -3.18 0.80 15.13
CA PHE A 300 -3.18 -0.64 15.40
C PHE A 300 -3.87 -1.44 14.30
N ASN A 301 -3.73 -2.77 14.33
CA ASN A 301 -4.30 -3.65 13.32
C ASN A 301 -5.52 -4.41 13.84
N PRO A 302 -6.75 -4.00 13.49
CA PRO A 302 -7.90 -4.90 13.54
C PRO A 302 -7.62 -6.23 12.82
N SER A 303 -6.81 -6.16 11.75
CA SER A 303 -6.33 -7.30 10.98
C SER A 303 -5.40 -8.28 11.69
N LYS A 304 -4.94 -7.95 12.90
CA LYS A 304 -4.22 -8.92 13.73
C LYS A 304 -5.18 -9.71 14.61
N TRP A 305 -5.68 -9.06 15.67
CA TRP A 305 -6.33 -9.74 16.80
C TRP A 305 -7.79 -9.31 17.04
N LEU A 306 -8.39 -8.57 16.09
CA LEU A 306 -9.79 -8.12 16.18
C LEU A 306 -10.73 -8.87 15.22
N MET A 307 -10.27 -9.99 14.65
CA MET A 307 -11.04 -10.89 13.76
C MET A 307 -11.55 -10.23 12.47
N VAL A 308 -10.96 -9.11 12.05
CA VAL A 308 -11.18 -8.52 10.72
C VAL A 308 -10.12 -9.08 9.79
N ASN A 309 -10.47 -9.70 8.66
CA ASN A 309 -9.47 -10.26 7.75
C ASN A 309 -8.55 -9.18 7.17
N PHE A 310 -7.29 -9.54 6.91
CA PHE A 310 -6.34 -8.65 6.23
C PHE A 310 -6.87 -8.24 4.83
N ASP A 311 -6.69 -6.99 4.38
CA ASP A 311 -6.09 -5.83 5.05
C ASP A 311 -7.08 -5.01 5.88
N CYS A 312 -6.64 -4.51 7.05
CA CYS A 312 -7.35 -3.53 7.87
C CYS A 312 -6.42 -3.00 8.99
N THR A 313 -5.93 -1.78 8.85
CA THR A 313 -5.16 -1.06 9.86
C THR A 313 -5.87 0.23 10.20
N ALA A 314 -6.11 0.48 11.47
CA ALA A 314 -6.79 1.66 11.95
C ALA A 314 -5.73 2.67 12.43
N MET A 315 -5.68 3.85 11.79
CA MET A 315 -4.76 4.94 12.15
C MET A 315 -5.56 6.17 12.54
N TRP A 316 -5.18 6.81 13.64
CA TRP A 316 -5.71 8.10 14.06
C TRP A 316 -4.61 9.15 14.08
N VAL A 317 -4.99 10.38 13.79
CA VAL A 317 -4.15 11.57 13.92
C VAL A 317 -4.88 12.62 14.75
N LYS A 318 -4.11 13.32 15.58
CA LYS A 318 -4.61 14.41 16.41
C LYS A 318 -4.91 15.66 15.58
N ASP A 319 -4.18 15.84 14.48
CA ASP A 319 -4.36 16.92 13.51
C ASP A 319 -4.21 16.37 12.08
N SER A 320 -5.35 16.23 11.40
CA SER A 320 -5.43 15.76 10.02
C SER A 320 -4.86 16.76 9.01
N THR A 321 -4.74 18.04 9.37
CA THR A 321 -4.17 19.05 8.46
C THR A 321 -2.70 18.74 8.16
N ALA A 322 -1.99 18.06 9.06
CA ALA A 322 -0.63 17.57 8.82
C ALA A 322 -0.58 16.52 7.69
N LEU A 323 -1.57 15.63 7.63
CA LEU A 323 -1.69 14.65 6.53
C LEU A 323 -2.02 15.38 5.23
N HIS A 324 -3.02 16.27 5.26
CA HIS A 324 -3.40 17.07 4.08
C HIS A 324 -2.20 17.84 3.51
N ARG A 325 -1.40 18.53 4.33
CA ARG A 325 -0.22 19.27 3.85
C ARG A 325 0.81 18.37 3.17
N THR A 326 0.86 17.10 3.55
CA THR A 326 1.85 16.14 3.06
C THR A 326 1.42 15.48 1.75
N PHE A 327 0.13 15.16 1.61
CA PHE A 327 -0.37 14.34 0.50
C PHE A 327 -1.34 15.08 -0.44
N ASN A 328 -1.64 16.37 -0.19
CA ASN A 328 -2.57 17.11 -1.03
C ASN A 328 -2.05 17.34 -2.44
N VAL A 329 -2.80 16.83 -3.41
CA VAL A 329 -2.74 17.21 -4.81
C VAL A 329 -4.16 17.61 -5.23
N ASN A 330 -4.29 18.67 -6.04
CA ASN A 330 -5.61 19.24 -6.37
C ASN A 330 -5.87 19.36 -7.89
N PRO A 331 -5.78 18.26 -8.65
CA PRO A 331 -6.12 18.26 -10.07
C PRO A 331 -7.63 18.45 -10.27
N ILE A 332 -8.01 19.13 -11.35
CA ILE A 332 -9.41 19.49 -11.60
C ILE A 332 -10.37 18.29 -11.68
N TYR A 333 -9.90 17.13 -12.15
CA TYR A 333 -10.69 15.92 -12.32
C TYR A 333 -11.00 15.17 -11.01
N LEU A 334 -10.43 15.61 -9.88
CA LEU A 334 -10.75 15.08 -8.54
C LEU A 334 -11.62 16.04 -7.71
N ARG A 335 -11.86 17.27 -8.19
CA ARG A 335 -12.66 18.26 -7.47
C ARG A 335 -14.15 17.95 -7.54
N HIS A 336 -14.87 18.33 -6.49
CA HIS A 336 -16.33 18.24 -6.43
C HIS A 336 -16.91 19.38 -5.59
N GLU A 337 -18.23 19.54 -5.61
CA GLU A 337 -18.95 20.66 -4.97
C GLU A 337 -18.79 20.72 -3.44
N ASN A 338 -18.40 19.59 -2.82
CA ASN A 338 -18.19 19.44 -1.38
C ASN A 338 -16.70 19.43 -0.98
N SER A 339 -15.77 19.68 -1.91
CA SER A 339 -14.34 19.74 -1.57
C SER A 339 -14.09 20.84 -0.54
N GLY A 340 -13.35 20.52 0.51
CA GLY A 340 -13.11 21.41 1.67
C GLY A 340 -14.23 21.45 2.70
N LYS A 341 -15.38 20.80 2.44
CA LYS A 341 -16.45 20.57 3.44
C LYS A 341 -16.50 19.11 3.88
N ALA A 342 -16.28 18.19 2.95
CA ALA A 342 -16.25 16.75 3.21
C ALA A 342 -14.80 16.24 3.33
N ILE A 343 -14.65 15.06 3.93
CA ILE A 343 -13.36 14.39 4.07
C ILE A 343 -13.04 13.65 2.78
N ASP A 344 -11.91 14.02 2.17
CA ASP A 344 -11.33 13.28 1.05
C ASP A 344 -10.14 12.47 1.55
N TYR A 345 -10.40 11.19 1.86
CA TYR A 345 -9.39 10.30 2.44
C TYR A 345 -8.16 10.08 1.56
N MET A 346 -8.20 10.42 0.26
CA MET A 346 -6.99 10.46 -0.58
C MET A 346 -5.87 11.33 0.01
N HIS A 347 -6.21 12.36 0.80
CA HIS A 347 -5.25 13.25 1.45
C HIS A 347 -4.69 12.69 2.77
N TRP A 348 -5.15 11.51 3.20
CA TRP A 348 -4.81 10.88 4.48
C TRP A 348 -3.97 9.61 4.29
N GLN A 349 -3.54 9.33 3.05
CA GLN A 349 -2.84 8.10 2.67
C GLN A 349 -1.90 8.37 1.50
N ILE A 350 -1.04 7.40 1.19
CA ILE A 350 -0.08 7.49 0.07
C ILE A 350 -0.76 7.33 -1.31
N PRO A 351 -1.58 6.29 -1.58
CA PRO A 351 -2.19 6.11 -2.90
C PRO A 351 -3.43 7.00 -3.10
N LEU A 352 -3.85 7.18 -4.35
CA LEU A 352 -5.15 7.81 -4.66
C LEU A 352 -6.31 6.86 -4.30
N SER A 353 -6.40 5.74 -5.03
CA SER A 353 -7.51 4.79 -4.90
C SER A 353 -7.53 4.10 -3.55
N ARG A 354 -8.75 3.87 -3.05
CA ARG A 354 -9.00 3.11 -1.82
C ARG A 354 -10.34 2.40 -1.92
N ARG A 355 -10.38 1.18 -1.37
CA ARG A 355 -11.56 0.29 -1.37
C ARG A 355 -12.44 0.52 -0.14
N PHE A 356 -13.64 -0.05 -0.12
CA PHE A 356 -14.61 0.08 0.97
C PHE A 356 -14.28 -0.80 2.21
N ARG A 357 -13.10 -0.60 2.82
CA ARG A 357 -12.61 -1.40 3.96
C ARG A 357 -13.48 -1.32 5.21
N ALA A 358 -14.10 -0.17 5.45
CA ALA A 358 -14.94 0.06 6.63
C ALA A 358 -16.13 -0.91 6.71
N LEU A 359 -16.59 -1.47 5.59
CA LEU A 359 -17.74 -2.37 5.55
C LEU A 359 -17.50 -3.65 6.37
N LYS A 360 -16.36 -4.32 6.19
CA LYS A 360 -16.02 -5.53 6.96
C LYS A 360 -15.75 -5.24 8.43
N LEU A 361 -15.10 -4.11 8.74
CA LEU A 361 -14.90 -3.68 10.13
C LEU A 361 -16.26 -3.45 10.81
N TRP A 362 -17.17 -2.74 10.14
CA TRP A 362 -18.52 -2.47 10.64
C TRP A 362 -19.32 -3.75 10.85
N PHE A 363 -19.22 -4.74 9.95
CA PHE A 363 -19.87 -6.05 10.10
C PHE A 363 -19.36 -6.79 11.35
N VAL A 364 -18.05 -6.83 11.56
CA VAL A 364 -17.44 -7.48 12.74
C VAL A 364 -17.88 -6.79 14.03
N LEU A 365 -17.79 -5.46 14.10
CA LEU A 365 -18.21 -4.69 15.28
C LEU A 365 -19.69 -4.91 15.61
N ARG A 366 -20.57 -4.96 14.61
CA ARG A 366 -22.01 -5.18 14.82
C ARG A 366 -22.36 -6.63 15.16
N ASN A 367 -21.70 -7.61 14.54
CA ASN A 367 -22.04 -9.02 14.72
C ASN A 367 -21.55 -9.55 16.07
N TYR A 368 -20.30 -9.28 16.44
CA TYR A 368 -19.76 -9.71 17.74
C TYR A 368 -20.19 -8.81 18.90
N GLY A 369 -20.42 -7.53 18.62
CA GLY A 369 -20.57 -6.51 19.64
C GLY A 369 -19.31 -6.34 20.49
N VAL A 370 -19.33 -5.32 21.35
CA VAL A 370 -18.20 -5.02 22.25
C VAL A 370 -17.90 -6.19 23.19
N VAL A 371 -18.94 -6.81 23.75
CA VAL A 371 -18.81 -7.92 24.71
C VAL A 371 -18.16 -9.15 24.07
N GLY A 372 -18.55 -9.50 22.84
CA GLY A 372 -17.97 -10.64 22.12
C GLY A 372 -16.49 -10.42 21.79
N ILE A 373 -16.12 -9.21 21.36
CA ILE A 373 -14.74 -8.84 21.08
C ILE A 373 -13.90 -8.87 22.36
N GLN A 374 -14.39 -8.29 23.46
CA GLN A 374 -13.69 -8.33 24.75
C GLN A 374 -13.52 -9.76 25.26
N LYS A 375 -14.54 -10.62 25.10
CA LYS A 375 -14.46 -12.04 25.45
C LYS A 375 -13.36 -12.76 24.65
N HIS A 376 -13.27 -12.49 23.35
CA HIS A 376 -12.22 -13.05 22.49
C HIS A 376 -10.80 -12.69 22.98
N ILE A 377 -10.56 -11.40 23.26
CA ILE A 377 -9.26 -10.93 23.78
C ILE A 377 -8.94 -11.61 25.12
N ARG A 378 -9.87 -11.59 26.07
CA ARG A 378 -9.68 -12.19 27.40
C ARG A 378 -9.39 -13.68 27.32
N GLU A 379 -10.06 -14.40 26.42
CA GLU A 379 -9.82 -15.83 26.22
C GLU A 379 -8.41 -16.10 25.67
N GLY A 380 -7.96 -15.31 24.69
CA GLY A 380 -6.58 -15.41 24.18
C GLY A 380 -5.53 -15.17 25.26
N VAL A 381 -5.73 -14.17 26.13
CA VAL A 381 -4.84 -13.91 27.28
C VAL A 381 -4.88 -15.06 28.29
N ARG A 382 -6.07 -15.57 28.61
CA ARG A 382 -6.23 -16.71 29.54
C ARG A 382 -5.51 -17.97 29.04
N LEU A 383 -5.59 -18.26 27.75
CA LEU A 383 -4.90 -19.40 27.13
C LEU A 383 -3.38 -19.21 27.13
N ALA A 384 -2.87 -18.00 26.91
CA ALA A 384 -1.45 -17.70 27.02
C ALA A 384 -0.93 -17.89 28.47
N GLN A 385 -1.69 -17.43 29.46
CA GLN A 385 -1.38 -17.66 30.88
C GLN A 385 -1.33 -19.16 31.21
N LYS A 386 -2.26 -19.95 30.67
CA LYS A 386 -2.23 -21.42 30.81
C LYS A 386 -0.96 -22.02 30.20
N PHE A 387 -0.60 -21.61 28.98
CA PHE A 387 0.63 -22.08 28.34
C PHE A 387 1.88 -21.70 29.15
N ALA A 388 1.95 -20.45 29.63
CA ALA A 388 3.05 -20.01 30.50
C ALA A 388 3.18 -20.86 31.77
N ALA A 389 2.06 -21.20 32.42
CA ALA A 389 2.07 -22.08 33.60
C ALA A 389 2.58 -23.50 33.27
N LEU A 390 2.23 -24.03 32.09
CA LEU A 390 2.75 -25.33 31.61
C LEU A 390 4.27 -25.29 31.37
N VAL A 391 4.77 -24.21 30.78
CA VAL A 391 6.22 -24.00 30.55
C VAL A 391 6.96 -23.91 31.88
N LEU A 392 6.47 -23.13 32.84
CA LEU A 392 7.12 -22.94 34.15
C LEU A 392 7.10 -24.21 35.02
N ALA A 393 6.13 -25.10 34.80
CA ALA A 393 6.05 -26.37 35.51
C ALA A 393 7.11 -27.39 35.04
N ASP A 394 7.69 -27.23 33.85
CA ASP A 394 8.72 -28.12 33.32
C ASP A 394 10.13 -27.52 33.56
N PRO A 395 10.97 -28.14 34.42
CA PRO A 395 12.24 -27.56 34.85
C PRO A 395 13.26 -27.41 33.71
N ARG A 396 13.05 -28.07 32.56
CA ARG A 396 13.90 -27.97 31.38
C ARG A 396 13.77 -26.65 30.64
N PHE A 397 12.67 -25.93 30.86
CA PHE A 397 12.34 -24.69 30.18
C PHE A 397 12.43 -23.47 31.11
N GLU A 398 12.49 -22.30 30.51
CA GLU A 398 12.38 -21.01 31.19
C GLU A 398 11.69 -19.98 30.30
N ILE A 399 11.12 -18.95 30.93
CA ILE A 399 10.54 -17.78 30.28
C ILE A 399 11.42 -16.57 30.65
N PRO A 400 12.31 -16.11 29.75
CA PRO A 400 13.31 -15.09 30.09
C PRO A 400 12.75 -13.67 30.21
N GLN A 401 11.50 -13.44 29.80
CA GLN A 401 10.84 -12.13 29.85
C GLN A 401 9.37 -12.30 30.30
N PRO A 402 8.76 -11.34 31.00
CA PRO A 402 7.35 -11.43 31.40
C PRO A 402 6.43 -11.68 30.21
N SER A 403 5.49 -12.61 30.35
CA SER A 403 4.48 -12.90 29.32
C SER A 403 3.33 -11.90 29.41
N ASN A 404 3.20 -11.04 28.39
CA ASN A 404 2.10 -10.08 28.29
C ASN A 404 1.09 -10.51 27.21
N LEU A 405 -0.19 -10.27 27.51
CA LEU A 405 -1.31 -10.54 26.62
C LEU A 405 -1.34 -12.00 26.12
N GLY A 406 -1.44 -12.20 24.80
CA GLY A 406 -1.61 -13.51 24.16
C GLY A 406 -0.32 -14.17 23.67
N MET A 407 0.87 -13.76 24.13
CA MET A 407 2.15 -14.30 23.65
C MET A 407 3.08 -14.68 24.80
N VAL A 408 3.71 -15.85 24.68
CA VAL A 408 4.72 -16.34 25.63
C VAL A 408 6.02 -16.61 24.88
N ALA A 409 7.10 -15.97 25.30
CA ALA A 409 8.44 -16.24 24.79
C ALA A 409 9.18 -17.19 25.75
N PHE A 410 9.54 -18.38 25.28
CA PHE A 410 10.15 -19.42 26.11
C PHE A 410 11.35 -20.06 25.43
N ARG A 411 12.17 -20.79 26.20
CA ARG A 411 13.33 -21.50 25.68
C ARG A 411 13.67 -22.73 26.51
N LEU A 412 14.45 -23.64 25.93
CA LEU A 412 15.17 -24.65 26.71
C LEU A 412 16.32 -23.97 27.47
N LYS A 413 16.53 -24.37 28.72
CA LYS A 413 17.70 -23.95 29.50
C LYS A 413 19.00 -24.44 28.84
N GLY A 414 20.07 -23.67 28.98
CA GLY A 414 21.37 -23.94 28.37
C GLY A 414 21.60 -23.18 27.06
N ASP A 415 22.30 -23.79 26.11
CA ASP A 415 22.73 -23.12 24.87
C ASP A 415 21.58 -22.79 23.92
N ASN A 416 21.68 -21.65 23.24
CA ASN A 416 20.73 -21.24 22.19
C ASN A 416 20.52 -22.32 21.11
N ALA A 417 21.54 -23.14 20.85
CA ALA A 417 21.49 -24.21 19.88
C ALA A 417 20.44 -25.29 20.23
N PHE A 418 20.10 -25.50 21.52
CA PHE A 418 19.03 -26.42 21.92
C PHE A 418 17.67 -25.90 21.48
N THR A 419 17.38 -24.65 21.79
CA THR A 419 16.13 -23.98 21.41
C THR A 419 15.99 -23.83 19.90
N GLU A 420 17.08 -23.57 19.18
CA GLU A 420 17.07 -23.53 17.72
C GLU A 420 16.76 -24.91 17.10
N ARG A 421 17.35 -25.99 17.64
CA ARG A 421 17.03 -27.37 17.20
C ARG A 421 15.57 -27.73 17.50
N LEU A 422 15.06 -27.33 18.66
CA LEU A 422 13.66 -27.53 19.06
C LEU A 422 12.73 -26.90 18.05
N LEU A 423 12.91 -25.61 17.77
CA LEU A 423 12.07 -24.89 16.82
C LEU A 423 12.11 -25.50 15.41
N LYS A 424 13.30 -25.83 14.91
CA LYS A 424 13.44 -26.44 13.59
C LYS A 424 12.72 -27.78 13.50
N ARG A 425 12.81 -28.63 14.53
CA ARG A 425 12.16 -29.95 14.54
C ARG A 425 10.64 -29.83 14.66
N LEU A 426 10.12 -28.89 15.46
CA LEU A 426 8.69 -28.58 15.54
C LEU A 426 8.11 -28.15 14.18
N ASN A 427 8.71 -27.14 13.55
CA ASN A 427 8.28 -26.65 12.23
C ASN A 427 8.42 -27.74 11.14
N ALA A 428 9.46 -28.58 11.19
CA ALA A 428 9.65 -29.66 10.23
C ALA A 428 8.60 -30.78 10.36
N ARG A 429 8.10 -31.05 11.57
CA ARG A 429 6.96 -31.95 11.78
C ARG A 429 5.66 -31.33 11.26
N GLY A 430 5.50 -30.02 11.42
CA GLY A 430 4.44 -29.23 10.80
C GLY A 430 3.09 -29.29 11.53
N TYR A 431 3.01 -29.96 12.69
CA TYR A 431 1.83 -29.93 13.56
C TYR A 431 1.60 -28.55 14.16
N ILE A 432 2.68 -27.90 14.58
CA ILE A 432 2.68 -26.53 15.06
C ILE A 432 3.57 -25.67 14.19
N HIS A 433 3.27 -24.37 14.11
CA HIS A 433 4.19 -23.40 13.53
C HIS A 433 4.55 -22.31 14.55
N ALA A 434 5.84 -22.09 14.79
CA ALA A 434 6.34 -21.02 15.63
C ALA A 434 7.57 -20.35 14.99
N VAL A 435 7.94 -19.18 15.50
CA VAL A 435 9.11 -18.41 15.03
C VAL A 435 9.95 -17.92 16.19
N PRO A 436 11.25 -17.68 15.98
CA PRO A 436 12.12 -17.28 17.06
C PRO A 436 12.13 -15.77 17.27
N ALA A 437 12.64 -15.35 18.41
CA ALA A 437 13.15 -14.00 18.64
C ALA A 437 14.48 -14.05 19.42
N CYS A 438 15.09 -12.89 19.61
CA CYS A 438 16.33 -12.72 20.35
C CYS A 438 16.19 -11.57 21.34
N PHE A 439 16.49 -11.82 22.61
CA PHE A 439 16.50 -10.80 23.67
C PHE A 439 17.91 -10.68 24.22
N LYS A 440 18.63 -9.60 23.88
CA LYS A 440 20.02 -9.37 24.33
C LYS A 440 20.94 -10.60 24.15
N GLY A 441 20.82 -11.29 23.00
CA GLY A 441 21.59 -12.50 22.66
C GLY A 441 20.94 -13.83 23.08
N ILE A 442 19.82 -13.81 23.80
CA ILE A 442 19.08 -15.00 24.23
C ILE A 442 18.08 -15.40 23.16
N TYR A 443 18.26 -16.59 22.56
CA TYR A 443 17.33 -17.14 21.57
C TYR A 443 16.12 -17.76 22.25
N VAL A 444 14.92 -17.37 21.80
CA VAL A 444 13.64 -17.82 22.33
C VAL A 444 12.71 -18.28 21.20
N ILE A 445 11.75 -19.13 21.53
CA ILE A 445 10.59 -19.46 20.71
C ILE A 445 9.43 -18.57 21.18
N ARG A 446 8.75 -17.92 20.23
CA ARG A 446 7.51 -17.19 20.50
C ARG A 446 6.32 -18.10 20.27
N PHE A 447 5.47 -18.22 21.29
CA PHE A 447 4.21 -18.95 21.24
C PHE A 447 3.06 -17.96 21.38
N THR A 448 2.44 -17.61 20.25
CA THR A 448 1.32 -16.66 20.22
C THR A 448 0.00 -17.43 20.14
N ILE A 449 -0.95 -17.11 21.01
CA ILE A 449 -2.33 -17.58 20.88
C ILE A 449 -2.98 -16.83 19.72
N THR A 450 -3.45 -17.58 18.72
CA THR A 450 -4.01 -17.01 17.49
C THR A 450 -5.51 -17.21 17.39
N SER A 451 -5.96 -18.36 16.88
CA SER A 451 -7.34 -18.62 16.47
C SER A 451 -8.34 -18.27 17.56
N GLN A 452 -9.44 -17.62 17.18
CA GLN A 452 -10.59 -17.41 18.07
C GLN A 452 -11.26 -18.72 18.50
N ARG A 453 -10.88 -19.85 17.89
CA ARG A 453 -11.36 -21.20 18.20
C ARG A 453 -10.39 -22.00 19.05
N THR A 454 -9.21 -21.48 19.40
CA THR A 454 -8.25 -22.20 20.25
C THR A 454 -8.89 -22.54 21.60
N THR A 455 -8.68 -23.76 22.05
CA THR A 455 -9.24 -24.31 23.28
C THR A 455 -8.16 -24.70 24.26
N ASN A 456 -8.58 -25.05 25.47
CA ASN A 456 -7.69 -25.63 26.47
C ASN A 456 -7.01 -26.94 26.03
N GLN A 457 -7.65 -27.71 25.14
CA GLN A 457 -7.13 -28.97 24.65
C GLN A 457 -6.02 -28.73 23.62
N ASP A 458 -6.26 -27.81 22.66
CA ASP A 458 -5.24 -27.41 21.67
C ASP A 458 -3.92 -27.01 22.36
N ILE A 459 -3.98 -26.18 23.42
CA ILE A 459 -2.80 -25.78 24.20
C ILE A 459 -2.08 -26.97 24.86
N LEU A 460 -2.82 -27.96 25.34
CA LEU A 460 -2.23 -29.14 25.96
C LEU A 460 -1.55 -30.03 24.91
N ASP A 461 -2.17 -30.17 23.75
CA ASP A 461 -1.63 -30.96 22.63
C ASP A 461 -0.35 -30.32 22.08
N ASP A 462 -0.36 -29.01 21.84
CA ASP A 462 0.82 -28.27 21.38
C ASP A 462 1.96 -28.33 22.41
N TRP A 463 1.65 -28.21 23.70
CA TRP A 463 2.63 -28.35 24.77
C TRP A 463 3.20 -29.77 24.87
N ASN A 464 2.36 -30.79 24.68
CA ASN A 464 2.81 -32.17 24.68
C ASN A 464 3.77 -32.43 23.52
N GLU A 465 3.49 -31.92 22.32
CA GLU A 465 4.40 -32.00 21.17
C GLU A 465 5.74 -31.29 21.47
N ILE A 466 5.70 -30.09 22.05
CA ILE A 466 6.92 -29.37 22.47
C ILE A 466 7.75 -30.20 23.46
N LYS A 467 7.13 -30.83 24.45
CA LYS A 467 7.83 -31.69 25.43
C LYS A 467 8.43 -32.92 24.78
N ILE A 468 7.71 -33.60 23.87
CA ILE A 468 8.19 -34.78 23.17
C ILE A 468 9.45 -34.43 22.37
N VAL A 469 9.38 -33.37 21.56
CA VAL A 469 10.51 -32.92 20.74
C VAL A 469 11.69 -32.47 21.61
N ALA A 470 11.43 -31.80 22.73
CA ALA A 470 12.48 -31.45 23.67
C ALA A 470 13.17 -32.67 24.30
N SER A 471 12.41 -33.70 24.70
CA SER A 471 12.95 -34.96 25.22
C SER A 471 13.83 -35.66 24.18
N GLU A 472 13.39 -35.71 22.92
CA GLU A 472 14.20 -36.27 21.83
C GLU A 472 15.51 -35.52 21.65
N ILE A 473 15.49 -34.18 21.66
CA ILE A 473 16.71 -33.36 21.50
C ILE A 473 17.69 -33.57 22.65
N LEU A 474 17.19 -33.64 23.89
CA LEU A 474 18.04 -33.87 25.05
C LEU A 474 18.62 -35.28 25.02
N THR A 475 17.85 -36.29 24.60
CA THR A 475 18.33 -37.66 24.42
C THR A 475 19.38 -37.74 23.30
N ASP A 476 19.17 -37.05 22.17
CA ASP A 476 20.13 -36.98 21.07
C ASP A 476 21.48 -36.38 21.50
N VAL A 477 21.46 -35.42 22.44
CA VAL A 477 22.63 -34.67 22.87
C VAL A 477 23.37 -35.35 24.03
N PHE A 478 22.63 -35.83 25.03
CA PHE A 478 23.19 -36.34 26.28
C PHE A 478 23.14 -37.88 26.39
N GLY A 479 22.49 -38.57 25.46
CA GLY A 479 22.27 -40.02 25.50
C GLY A 479 21.06 -40.42 26.35
N SER A 480 20.71 -41.71 26.35
CA SER A 480 19.77 -42.27 27.34
C SER A 480 20.46 -42.46 28.69
N GLU A 481 19.70 -42.77 29.75
CA GLU A 481 20.21 -43.06 31.10
C GLU A 481 21.31 -44.15 31.15
N ASN A 482 21.55 -44.89 30.06
CA ASN A 482 22.56 -45.95 29.96
C ASN A 482 23.78 -45.59 29.08
N GLY A 483 24.15 -44.32 29.00
CA GLY A 483 25.53 -43.86 28.81
C GLY A 483 26.34 -44.51 27.69
N ASN A 484 26.01 -44.24 26.42
CA ASN A 484 26.94 -44.39 25.31
C ASN A 484 26.75 -43.23 24.31
N ILE A 485 27.71 -42.32 24.27
CA ILE A 485 27.69 -41.11 23.44
C ILE A 485 28.37 -41.42 22.09
N ALA A 486 27.59 -41.37 21.01
CA ALA A 486 28.12 -41.14 19.67
C ALA A 486 27.38 -39.94 19.06
N VAL A 487 27.92 -38.74 19.26
CA VAL A 487 27.48 -37.56 18.50
C VAL A 487 27.87 -37.79 17.05
N VAL A 488 26.93 -38.24 16.22
CA VAL A 488 27.12 -38.23 14.77
C VAL A 488 27.16 -36.76 14.34
N LYS A 489 28.38 -36.23 14.13
CA LYS A 489 28.57 -34.97 13.43
C LYS A 489 27.96 -35.12 12.05
N LYS A 490 26.74 -34.60 11.84
CA LYS A 490 26.23 -34.37 10.49
C LYS A 490 27.29 -33.53 9.74
N PRO A 491 27.57 -33.84 8.47
CA PRO A 491 28.51 -33.06 7.69
C PRO A 491 28.06 -31.60 7.73
N ARG A 492 28.97 -30.72 8.18
CA ARG A 492 28.76 -29.28 8.10
C ARG A 492 28.71 -28.94 6.62
N ILE A 493 27.53 -28.69 6.08
CA ILE A 493 27.41 -28.03 4.77
C ILE A 493 28.05 -26.66 4.95
N SER A 494 29.12 -26.43 4.21
CA SER A 494 29.86 -25.19 4.29
C SER A 494 29.03 -24.06 3.69
N LEU A 495 29.17 -22.84 4.23
CA LEU A 495 28.62 -21.63 3.60
C LEU A 495 29.07 -21.46 2.15
N LYS A 496 30.18 -22.10 1.78
CA LYS A 496 30.70 -22.16 0.41
C LYS A 496 29.77 -23.00 -0.49
N GLU A 497 29.44 -24.22 -0.08
CA GLU A 497 28.50 -25.10 -0.83
C GLU A 497 27.11 -24.47 -0.96
N THR A 498 26.63 -23.76 0.07
CA THR A 498 25.32 -23.07 0.01
C THR A 498 25.33 -21.89 -0.98
N ARG A 499 26.45 -21.18 -1.10
CA ARG A 499 26.64 -20.08 -2.07
C ARG A 499 26.82 -20.60 -3.49
N GLU A 500 27.45 -21.75 -3.67
CA GLU A 500 27.63 -22.39 -4.97
C GLU A 500 26.30 -22.94 -5.53
N LEU A 501 25.41 -23.44 -4.66
CA LEU A 501 24.07 -23.91 -5.04
C LEU A 501 23.06 -22.79 -5.29
N ASN A 502 23.31 -21.59 -4.76
CA ASN A 502 22.42 -20.45 -4.93
C ASN A 502 23.23 -19.14 -4.96
N ALA A 503 23.46 -18.61 -6.17
CA ALA A 503 24.18 -17.36 -6.39
C ALA A 503 23.55 -16.13 -5.69
N THR A 504 22.26 -16.22 -5.31
CA THR A 504 21.53 -15.18 -4.56
C THR A 504 21.52 -15.41 -3.04
N PHE A 505 22.18 -16.47 -2.55
CA PHE A 505 22.27 -16.74 -1.11
C PHE A 505 23.14 -15.68 -0.42
N GLY A 506 22.47 -14.75 0.29
CA GLY A 506 23.10 -13.67 1.04
C GLY A 506 22.72 -12.25 0.60
N THR A 507 22.12 -12.06 -0.58
CA THR A 507 21.67 -10.72 -1.01
C THR A 507 20.41 -10.25 -0.28
N SER A 508 19.57 -11.17 0.20
CA SER A 508 18.38 -10.86 1.02
C SER A 508 18.63 -10.97 2.54
N LEU A 509 19.69 -11.68 2.95
CA LEU A 509 19.99 -11.97 4.36
C LEU A 509 20.69 -10.82 5.10
N LEU A 510 21.08 -9.75 4.40
CA LEU A 510 21.59 -8.52 5.02
C LEU A 510 20.49 -7.71 5.77
N LEU A 511 19.21 -8.07 5.58
CA LEU A 511 18.08 -7.54 6.34
C LEU A 511 17.64 -8.46 7.51
N ALA A 512 18.33 -9.57 7.73
CA ALA A 512 18.05 -10.46 8.85
C ALA A 512 19.03 -10.21 10.01
N ASN A 513 18.53 -9.49 11.02
CA ASN A 513 18.94 -9.50 12.43
C ASN A 513 20.40 -9.87 12.73
N SER A 514 21.28 -8.87 12.67
CA SER A 514 22.51 -8.83 13.48
C SER A 514 22.43 -7.60 14.40
N PRO A 515 22.22 -7.79 15.72
CA PRO A 515 21.84 -6.70 16.64
C PRO A 515 23.03 -6.00 17.33
N MET A 516 24.27 -6.16 16.86
CA MET A 516 25.45 -5.78 17.66
C MET A 516 26.17 -4.50 17.23
N SER A 517 25.48 -3.51 16.66
CA SER A 517 26.05 -2.17 16.51
C SER A 517 24.96 -1.11 16.54
N PRO A 518 25.14 0.04 17.23
CA PRO A 518 24.30 1.21 17.01
C PRO A 518 24.48 1.65 15.56
N LYS A 519 23.56 1.22 14.70
CA LYS A 519 23.57 1.57 13.28
C LYS A 519 22.94 2.95 13.15
N ILE A 520 23.77 3.97 12.97
CA ILE A 520 23.31 5.20 12.35
C ILE A 520 23.18 4.88 10.86
N VAL A 521 21.94 4.72 10.39
CA VAL A 521 21.66 4.56 8.97
C VAL A 521 21.66 5.95 8.34
N ASN A 522 22.68 6.25 7.54
CA ASN A 522 22.78 7.52 6.81
C ASN A 522 22.10 7.36 5.44
N GLY A 523 20.89 7.92 5.29
CA GLY A 523 20.06 7.79 4.08
C GLY A 523 20.53 8.60 2.87
N THR A 524 21.62 9.38 2.97
CA THR A 524 22.05 10.32 1.91
C THR A 524 22.83 9.69 0.76
N HIS A 525 23.16 8.39 0.81
CA HIS A 525 24.03 7.75 -0.20
C HIS A 525 23.27 6.92 -1.25
N ALA A 526 21.94 7.04 -1.36
CA ALA A 526 21.17 6.42 -2.43
C ALA A 526 21.22 7.22 -3.76
N ALA A 527 22.40 7.74 -4.13
CA ALA A 527 22.66 8.25 -5.46
C ALA A 527 23.25 7.13 -6.33
N ILE A 528 22.67 6.91 -7.51
CA ILE A 528 23.12 5.92 -8.49
C ILE A 528 24.49 6.38 -9.02
N CYS A 529 25.57 5.93 -8.39
CA CYS A 529 26.91 5.99 -8.98
C CYS A 529 27.17 4.72 -9.76
N ASP A 530 27.78 4.87 -10.94
CA ASP A 530 28.21 3.76 -11.79
C ASP A 530 29.32 2.97 -11.06
N TYR A 531 28.93 1.82 -10.49
CA TYR A 531 29.72 1.04 -9.54
C TYR A 531 31.07 0.57 -10.14
N GLU A 532 31.17 0.49 -11.46
CA GLU A 532 32.35 -0.05 -12.15
C GLU A 532 33.54 0.91 -12.13
N GLN A 533 33.31 2.22 -12.26
CA GLN A 533 34.38 3.23 -12.25
C GLN A 533 35.03 3.38 -10.86
N VAL A 534 34.21 3.33 -9.80
CA VAL A 534 34.69 3.50 -8.41
C VAL A 534 35.53 2.30 -7.96
N LEU A 535 35.10 1.08 -8.32
CA LEU A 535 35.85 -0.15 -8.01
C LEU A 535 37.19 -0.20 -8.76
N THR A 536 37.21 0.26 -10.00
CA THR A 536 38.43 0.31 -10.83
C THR A 536 39.43 1.34 -10.28
N SER A 537 38.94 2.51 -9.86
CA SER A 537 39.75 3.55 -9.21
C SER A 537 40.33 3.07 -7.87
N CYS A 538 39.51 2.47 -7.00
CA CYS A 538 39.97 1.92 -5.72
C CYS A 538 41.03 0.83 -5.92
N ALA A 539 40.82 -0.10 -6.87
CA ALA A 539 41.76 -1.17 -7.15
C ALA A 539 43.14 -0.64 -7.64
N GLN A 540 43.14 0.41 -8.46
CA GLN A 540 44.36 1.08 -8.91
C GLN A 540 45.10 1.77 -7.74
N THR A 541 44.39 2.43 -6.83
CA THR A 541 44.97 3.04 -5.62
C THR A 541 45.57 1.98 -4.68
N PHE A 542 44.90 0.84 -4.49
CA PHE A 542 45.41 -0.25 -3.64
C PHE A 542 46.65 -0.95 -4.22
N ALA A 543 46.78 -1.00 -5.55
CA ALA A 543 47.93 -1.61 -6.22
C ALA A 543 49.22 -0.78 -6.04
N GLN A 544 49.11 0.53 -5.79
CA GLN A 544 50.25 1.46 -5.70
C GLN A 544 50.77 1.69 -4.27
N LEU A 545 50.08 1.19 -3.23
CA LEU A 545 50.49 1.34 -1.82
C LEU A 545 51.74 0.51 -1.46
N LYS A 546 52.88 1.18 -1.29
CA LYS A 546 54.07 0.66 -0.58
C LYS A 546 53.92 0.92 0.92
N MET A 547 54.14 -0.11 1.74
CA MET A 547 54.06 -0.01 3.20
C MET A 547 55.35 0.62 3.76
N GLU A 548 55.21 1.71 4.52
CA GLU A 548 56.33 2.38 5.17
C GLU A 548 56.47 1.93 6.64
N PRO A 549 57.66 2.07 7.28
CA PRO A 549 57.90 1.58 8.64
C PRO A 549 57.05 2.26 9.73
N LYS A 550 56.44 3.41 9.42
CA LYS A 550 55.71 4.28 10.36
C LYS A 550 54.26 3.82 10.65
N ASP A 551 53.73 2.83 9.95
CA ASP A 551 52.33 2.40 10.11
C ASP A 551 52.08 1.52 11.35
N SER A 552 50.90 1.63 11.98
CA SER A 552 50.58 0.84 13.19
C SER A 552 50.64 -0.69 12.94
N PRO A 553 51.05 -1.50 13.94
CA PRO A 553 51.03 -2.96 13.83
C PRO A 553 49.64 -3.55 13.54
N GLU A 554 48.56 -2.96 14.07
CA GLU A 554 47.19 -3.38 13.74
C GLU A 554 46.82 -3.07 12.29
N MET A 555 47.17 -1.87 11.79
CA MET A 555 46.93 -1.47 10.40
C MET A 555 47.68 -2.41 9.43
N ARG A 556 48.95 -2.71 9.74
CA ARG A 556 49.76 -3.66 8.97
C ARG A 556 49.15 -5.07 8.95
N ARG A 557 48.61 -5.56 10.07
CA ARG A 557 47.91 -6.87 10.12
C ARG A 557 46.61 -6.86 9.33
N ARG A 558 45.84 -5.78 9.37
CA ARG A 558 44.55 -5.65 8.69
C ARG A 558 44.72 -5.59 7.17
N ILE A 559 45.69 -4.81 6.68
CA ILE A 559 46.03 -4.73 5.24
C ILE A 559 46.62 -6.06 4.73
N ARG A 560 47.46 -6.74 5.52
CA ARG A 560 47.95 -8.09 5.15
C ARG A 560 46.81 -9.11 5.10
N GLY A 561 45.87 -9.05 6.04
CA GLY A 561 44.67 -9.89 6.03
C GLY A 561 43.79 -9.68 4.80
N ILE A 562 43.68 -8.43 4.33
CA ILE A 562 42.94 -8.05 3.11
C ILE A 562 43.66 -8.55 1.85
N LYS A 563 44.97 -8.33 1.72
CA LYS A 563 45.77 -8.81 0.58
C LYS A 563 45.79 -10.34 0.46
N MET A 564 45.69 -11.07 1.57
CA MET A 564 45.70 -12.54 1.56
C MET A 564 44.33 -13.20 1.35
N CYS A 565 43.21 -12.49 1.47
CA CYS A 565 41.89 -13.13 1.50
C CYS A 565 41.21 -13.27 0.13
N GLY A 566 41.65 -12.54 -0.91
CA GLY A 566 41.05 -12.62 -2.25
C GLY A 566 39.53 -12.34 -2.32
N LYS A 567 38.94 -11.72 -1.29
CA LYS A 567 37.51 -11.40 -1.20
C LYS A 567 37.24 -9.96 -1.65
N LYS A 568 36.09 -9.73 -2.30
CA LYS A 568 35.55 -8.37 -2.55
C LYS A 568 34.99 -7.80 -1.24
N PHE A 569 35.42 -6.60 -0.86
CA PHE A 569 34.95 -5.87 0.32
C PHE A 569 33.81 -4.91 -0.05
N SER A 570 32.97 -4.54 0.92
CA SER A 570 31.93 -3.52 0.71
C SER A 570 32.56 -2.15 0.48
N LEU A 571 31.89 -1.28 -0.27
CA LEU A 571 32.33 0.09 -0.52
C LEU A 571 32.60 0.85 0.79
N ASP A 572 31.75 0.65 1.80
CA ASP A 572 31.91 1.21 3.16
C ASP A 572 33.23 0.76 3.81
N SER A 573 33.62 -0.51 3.66
CA SER A 573 34.89 -1.02 4.21
C SER A 573 36.11 -0.44 3.49
N CYS A 574 35.97 -0.11 2.21
CA CYS A 574 37.01 0.57 1.43
C CYS A 574 37.08 2.07 1.78
N MET A 575 35.93 2.72 1.95
CA MET A 575 35.83 4.13 2.30
C MET A 575 36.33 4.43 3.72
N ASP A 576 36.01 3.58 4.70
CA ASP A 576 36.54 3.69 6.07
C ASP A 576 38.08 3.61 6.11
N MET A 577 38.69 2.83 5.21
CA MET A 577 40.16 2.78 5.07
C MET A 577 40.72 4.04 4.43
N VAL A 578 40.11 4.54 3.35
CA VAL A 578 40.55 5.77 2.67
C VAL A 578 40.43 6.98 3.61
N GLN A 579 39.35 7.05 4.37
CA GLN A 579 39.09 8.13 5.33
C GLN A 579 40.01 8.03 6.55
N GLY A 580 40.38 6.81 6.98
CA GLY A 580 41.39 6.59 8.01
C GLY A 580 42.83 6.93 7.58
N MET A 581 43.13 6.94 6.27
CA MET A 581 44.45 7.29 5.72
C MET A 581 44.59 8.78 5.35
N MET A 582 43.48 9.47 5.08
CA MET A 582 43.49 10.90 4.70
C MET A 582 43.57 11.88 5.88
N ILE A 583 43.54 11.43 7.13
CA ILE A 583 43.59 12.31 8.31
C ILE A 583 45.03 12.71 8.70
N GLU A 584 46.09 12.18 8.07
CA GLU A 584 47.49 12.48 8.46
C GLU A 584 48.41 13.00 7.34
N GLN A 585 47.91 13.77 6.36
CA GLN A 585 48.80 14.59 5.51
C GLN A 585 48.27 16.02 5.34
N PRO A 586 49.07 17.07 5.63
CA PRO A 586 48.73 18.41 5.21
C PRO A 586 48.87 18.51 3.68
N LEU A 587 47.86 19.11 3.05
CA LEU A 587 47.80 19.39 1.62
C LEU A 587 49.07 20.16 1.15
N PRO A 588 49.72 19.77 0.03
CA PRO A 588 50.79 20.57 -0.55
C PRO A 588 50.21 21.87 -1.16
N GLN A 589 50.91 22.98 -0.90
CA GLN A 589 50.71 24.25 -1.59
C GLN A 589 50.95 24.06 -3.09
N PHE A 590 49.99 24.47 -3.91
CA PHE A 590 50.21 24.63 -5.36
C PHE A 590 51.03 25.90 -5.57
N GLU A 591 52.27 25.75 -6.03
CA GLU A 591 53.07 26.82 -6.61
C GLU A 591 52.52 27.15 -8.01
N GLU A 592 52.21 28.43 -8.24
CA GLU A 592 51.98 29.00 -9.57
C GLU A 592 53.31 29.08 -10.32
N GLU A 593 53.48 28.36 -11.43
CA GLU A 593 54.48 28.71 -12.45
C GLU A 593 53.90 29.82 -13.34
N ARG A 594 54.44 31.03 -13.17
CA ARG A 594 54.32 32.13 -14.13
C ARG A 594 55.44 32.03 -15.16
N GLU A 595 55.12 32.21 -16.43
CA GLU A 595 56.04 32.78 -17.40
C GLU A 595 55.73 34.29 -17.58
N ASP A 596 56.83 35.04 -17.56
CA ASP A 596 57.02 36.49 -17.62
C ASP A 596 56.44 37.15 -18.92
N ALA A 597 56.20 38.47 -19.03
CA ALA A 597 57.03 39.57 -18.57
C ALA A 597 56.34 40.95 -18.55
N SER A 598 56.75 41.75 -17.55
CA SER A 598 57.10 43.20 -17.58
C SER A 598 56.01 44.23 -17.95
N ASN A 599 55.79 45.38 -17.30
CA ASN A 599 56.48 46.20 -16.29
C ASN A 599 55.39 46.95 -15.48
N GLY A 600 55.52 47.14 -14.16
CA GLY A 600 55.96 48.40 -13.53
C GLY A 600 55.02 49.58 -13.85
N SER A 601 54.31 50.26 -12.93
CA SER A 601 54.57 50.57 -11.53
C SER A 601 53.33 51.27 -10.93
N SER A 602 53.04 50.99 -9.67
CA SER A 602 52.08 51.66 -8.75
C SER A 602 52.54 53.10 -8.38
N PRO A 603 52.05 53.79 -7.31
CA PRO A 603 50.85 53.62 -6.46
C PRO A 603 50.17 54.96 -6.02
N GLY A 604 49.08 54.84 -5.26
CA GLY A 604 48.63 55.81 -4.25
C GLY A 604 47.27 55.38 -3.69
N GLU A 605 47.21 54.70 -2.54
CA GLU A 605 46.91 55.26 -1.19
C GLU A 605 45.52 55.94 -1.11
N ARG A 606 44.68 55.86 -0.07
CA ARG A 606 44.58 55.19 1.23
C ARG A 606 43.17 55.54 1.77
N SER A 607 42.61 54.66 2.60
CA SER A 607 41.81 54.94 3.82
C SER A 607 40.50 55.76 3.79
N SER A 608 39.46 55.09 4.34
CA SER A 608 38.67 55.49 5.54
C SER A 608 37.38 56.31 5.42
N LEU A 609 36.40 55.83 6.22
CA LEU A 609 35.44 56.54 7.07
C LEU A 609 34.11 57.09 6.49
N SER A 610 33.05 56.44 6.97
CA SER A 610 31.87 56.99 7.68
C SER A 610 30.84 57.90 6.99
N SER A 611 29.59 57.59 7.38
CA SER A 611 28.40 58.47 7.55
C SER A 611 27.62 58.91 6.31
N SER A 612 26.34 58.49 6.34
CA SER A 612 25.17 58.97 5.58
C SER A 612 24.94 60.49 5.75
N PRO A 613 24.12 61.21 4.95
CA PRO A 613 22.66 60.97 4.85
C PRO A 613 21.93 61.32 3.53
N VAL A 614 20.74 60.71 3.38
CA VAL A 614 19.43 61.24 2.90
C VAL A 614 19.37 62.14 1.63
N ILE A 615 18.52 61.72 0.66
CA ILE A 615 17.55 62.49 -0.18
C ILE A 615 16.74 61.42 -0.96
N SER A 616 15.51 61.09 -0.55
CA SER A 616 14.19 61.64 -0.93
C SER A 616 13.74 61.46 -2.40
N THR A 617 12.62 60.75 -2.54
CA THR A 617 11.50 60.91 -3.49
C THR A 617 11.69 60.64 -4.99
N GLY A 618 10.81 59.81 -5.57
CA GLY A 618 10.54 59.83 -7.00
C GLY A 618 9.86 58.59 -7.58
N THR A 619 8.58 58.40 -7.29
CA THR A 619 7.68 57.58 -8.11
C THR A 619 7.50 58.23 -9.49
N ILE A 620 7.55 57.50 -10.60
CA ILE A 620 6.77 57.72 -11.83
C ILE A 620 6.95 56.53 -12.80
N LYS A 621 5.82 56.06 -13.33
CA LYS A 621 5.68 55.21 -14.52
C LYS A 621 5.75 56.08 -15.78
N GLN A 622 6.42 55.63 -16.86
CA GLN A 622 5.78 55.39 -18.17
C GLN A 622 6.77 54.90 -19.24
N GLU A 623 6.21 54.13 -20.17
CA GLU A 623 6.67 53.58 -21.46
C GLU A 623 7.34 54.66 -22.37
N THR A 624 8.17 54.40 -23.39
CA THR A 624 8.03 53.52 -24.58
C THR A 624 9.32 53.54 -25.44
N SER A 625 9.65 52.40 -26.11
CA SER A 625 10.24 52.18 -27.49
C SER A 625 11.51 52.93 -27.95
N VAL A 626 12.46 52.44 -28.76
CA VAL A 626 12.56 51.56 -29.96
C VAL A 626 14.06 51.12 -30.01
N ASP A 627 14.54 49.96 -30.48
CA ASP A 627 14.74 49.63 -31.91
C ASP A 627 15.19 48.18 -32.16
N ALA A 628 14.94 47.73 -33.39
CA ALA A 628 14.82 46.34 -33.83
C ALA A 628 16.09 45.72 -34.45
N ASN A 629 16.13 44.38 -34.49
CA ASN A 629 16.62 43.63 -35.66
C ASN A 629 15.90 42.27 -35.80
N GLN A 630 15.48 41.98 -37.04
CA GLN A 630 14.58 40.92 -37.58
C GLN A 630 15.29 39.54 -37.66
N LEU A 631 14.66 38.35 -37.80
CA LEU A 631 13.65 37.82 -38.75
C LEU A 631 12.91 36.59 -38.12
N GLN A 632 11.55 36.51 -38.08
CA GLN A 632 10.57 35.89 -39.03
C GLN A 632 10.56 34.32 -39.06
N LEU A 633 9.51 33.56 -38.71
CA LEU A 633 8.13 33.35 -39.26
C LEU A 633 7.34 32.29 -38.38
N PRO A 634 6.06 31.91 -38.62
CA PRO A 634 4.79 32.61 -38.39
C PRO A 634 3.81 31.86 -37.42
N ALA A 635 2.80 32.59 -36.92
CA ALA A 635 1.77 32.12 -35.98
C ALA A 635 0.55 31.44 -36.67
N PRO A 636 -0.37 30.86 -35.86
CA PRO A 636 -1.78 31.21 -36.06
C PRO A 636 -2.48 31.71 -34.79
N SER A 637 -3.61 32.36 -35.05
CA SER A 637 -4.33 33.37 -34.29
C SER A 637 -5.37 32.84 -33.29
N ARG A 638 -5.64 33.68 -32.29
CA ARG A 638 -6.75 33.60 -31.31
C ARG A 638 -8.12 33.71 -31.98
N GLN A 639 -9.10 32.97 -31.44
CA GLN A 639 -10.53 33.22 -31.64
C GLN A 639 -11.18 33.88 -30.42
N TYR A 640 -12.09 34.82 -30.72
CA TYR A 640 -13.03 35.49 -29.83
C TYR A 640 -14.25 34.60 -29.52
N ARG A 641 -14.84 34.81 -28.34
CA ARG A 641 -16.12 34.24 -27.85
C ARG A 641 -17.33 34.61 -28.70
N SER A 642 -18.33 33.72 -28.75
CA SER A 642 -19.75 34.09 -28.86
C SER A 642 -20.63 33.19 -27.98
N LYS A 643 -21.81 33.71 -27.63
CA LYS A 643 -22.71 33.33 -26.54
C LYS A 643 -23.58 32.09 -26.83
N SER A 644 -24.08 31.51 -25.74
CA SER A 644 -25.03 30.42 -25.53
C SER A 644 -26.32 30.43 -26.38
N VAL A 645 -26.81 29.21 -26.70
CA VAL A 645 -28.24 28.89 -26.85
C VAL A 645 -28.47 27.52 -26.20
N ASP A 646 -29.16 27.52 -25.07
CA ASP A 646 -29.81 26.34 -24.49
C ASP A 646 -31.12 26.08 -25.26
N VAL A 647 -31.30 24.85 -25.78
CA VAL A 647 -32.62 24.28 -26.07
C VAL A 647 -32.60 22.83 -25.62
N ALA A 648 -33.44 22.54 -24.63
CA ALA A 648 -33.75 21.19 -24.18
C ALA A 648 -34.49 20.43 -25.29
N LEU A 649 -33.89 19.34 -25.78
CA LEU A 649 -34.57 18.28 -26.52
C LEU A 649 -34.75 17.09 -25.57
N THR A 650 -35.72 17.22 -24.68
CA THR A 650 -36.32 16.11 -23.95
C THR A 650 -37.25 15.35 -24.89
N GLY A 651 -37.01 14.05 -25.07
CA GLY A 651 -37.98 13.11 -25.66
C GLY A 651 -37.58 12.55 -27.03
N LEU A 652 -36.78 11.48 -27.03
CA LEU A 652 -36.73 10.43 -28.07
C LEU A 652 -35.76 9.34 -27.58
N CYS A 653 -36.28 8.26 -26.97
CA CYS A 653 -35.51 7.06 -26.65
C CYS A 653 -35.60 6.07 -27.83
N LEU A 654 -34.47 5.83 -28.50
CA LEU A 654 -34.29 4.74 -29.47
C LEU A 654 -33.93 3.44 -28.74
N ASP A 655 -34.81 2.99 -27.85
CA ASP A 655 -34.57 1.78 -27.07
C ASP A 655 -34.94 0.48 -27.82
N ASP A 656 -35.64 0.58 -28.95
CA ASP A 656 -36.16 -0.58 -29.69
C ASP A 656 -35.61 -0.65 -31.14
N ALA A 657 -34.29 -0.53 -31.38
CA ALA A 657 -33.70 -0.79 -32.71
C ALA A 657 -32.26 -1.35 -32.70
N LYS A 658 -31.99 -2.30 -33.60
CA LYS A 658 -30.68 -2.89 -33.93
C LYS A 658 -30.04 -2.15 -35.12
N ILE A 659 -28.79 -1.72 -34.96
CA ILE A 659 -28.00 -1.01 -36.00
C ILE A 659 -26.87 -1.90 -36.51
N THR A 660 -26.73 -2.00 -37.83
CA THR A 660 -25.68 -2.79 -38.52
C THR A 660 -24.92 -1.89 -39.50
N ILE A 661 -23.59 -2.03 -39.57
CA ILE A 661 -22.73 -1.24 -40.48
C ILE A 661 -22.13 -2.18 -41.53
N ASP A 662 -22.41 -1.92 -42.80
CA ASP A 662 -21.85 -2.67 -43.94
C ASP A 662 -20.68 -1.91 -44.56
N MET A 663 -19.47 -2.37 -44.22
CA MET A 663 -18.20 -1.81 -44.67
C MET A 663 -17.94 -2.00 -46.17
N LYS A 664 -18.54 -3.03 -46.78
CA LYS A 664 -18.30 -3.36 -48.20
C LYS A 664 -19.10 -2.43 -49.11
N ASN A 665 -20.29 -2.05 -48.66
CA ASN A 665 -21.22 -1.23 -49.42
C ASN A 665 -21.28 0.24 -48.95
N SER A 666 -20.55 0.60 -47.88
CA SER A 666 -20.58 1.94 -47.26
C SER A 666 -21.99 2.33 -46.80
N GLU A 667 -22.65 1.42 -46.08
CA GLU A 667 -24.04 1.59 -45.63
C GLU A 667 -24.21 1.41 -44.12
N ILE A 668 -25.23 2.05 -43.55
CA ILE A 668 -25.68 1.84 -42.17
C ILE A 668 -27.16 1.45 -42.21
N ILE A 669 -27.51 0.32 -41.59
CA ILE A 669 -28.84 -0.29 -41.63
C ILE A 669 -29.43 -0.33 -40.21
N ILE A 670 -30.65 0.18 -40.03
CA ILE A 670 -31.35 0.24 -38.74
C ILE A 670 -32.65 -0.57 -38.82
N THR A 671 -32.86 -1.47 -37.85
CA THR A 671 -34.00 -2.41 -37.79
C THR A 671 -34.64 -2.40 -36.40
N PRO A 672 -35.95 -2.13 -36.24
CA PRO A 672 -36.60 -2.05 -34.92
C PRO A 672 -36.76 -3.42 -34.21
N THR A 673 -36.80 -3.41 -32.87
CA THR A 673 -36.93 -4.58 -31.98
C THR A 673 -37.87 -4.24 -30.82
N GLY A 674 -39.17 -4.51 -30.90
CA GLY A 674 -40.16 -4.01 -29.93
C GLY A 674 -40.32 -4.84 -28.64
N SER A 675 -40.45 -4.18 -27.47
CA SER A 675 -41.56 -4.39 -26.49
C SER A 675 -41.47 -3.57 -25.17
N ASN A 676 -42.36 -2.55 -25.07
CA ASN A 676 -43.13 -2.00 -23.91
C ASN A 676 -42.39 -1.28 -22.73
N LYS A 677 -42.84 -0.16 -22.14
CA LYS A 677 -44.15 0.57 -22.06
C LYS A 677 -43.92 1.99 -21.47
N ILE A 678 -44.49 3.07 -22.03
CA ILE A 678 -44.73 4.37 -21.34
C ILE A 678 -46.11 4.93 -21.76
N VAL A 679 -46.72 5.69 -20.85
CA VAL A 679 -48.12 6.10 -20.65
C VAL A 679 -48.48 7.44 -21.34
N GLU A 680 -49.77 7.59 -21.73
CA GLU A 680 -50.56 8.82 -22.04
C GLU A 680 -50.12 9.68 -23.26
N GLU A 681 -50.92 10.47 -23.99
CA GLU A 681 -52.32 10.93 -23.93
C GLU A 681 -52.71 11.51 -25.32
N THR A 682 -53.96 11.28 -25.76
CA THR A 682 -54.83 12.13 -26.64
C THR A 682 -54.37 12.71 -28.01
N GLU A 683 -54.97 12.14 -29.07
CA GLU A 683 -55.86 12.77 -30.09
C GLU A 683 -55.42 14.01 -30.91
N HIS A 684 -55.19 13.85 -32.23
CA HIS A 684 -56.13 14.21 -33.33
C HIS A 684 -55.54 14.13 -34.77
N LYS A 685 -56.17 13.27 -35.60
CA LYS A 685 -56.63 13.36 -37.02
C LYS A 685 -55.76 13.88 -38.20
N PRO A 686 -56.01 13.39 -39.43
CA PRO A 686 -55.01 13.21 -40.48
C PRO A 686 -55.13 14.18 -41.66
N VAL A 687 -54.05 14.34 -42.43
CA VAL A 687 -54.08 14.90 -43.79
C VAL A 687 -53.22 14.05 -44.71
N GLN A 688 -53.85 13.48 -45.74
CA GLN A 688 -53.15 12.98 -46.92
C GLN A 688 -52.81 14.15 -47.84
N LEU A 689 -51.61 14.16 -48.45
CA LEU A 689 -51.50 14.56 -49.85
C LEU A 689 -50.31 13.88 -50.54
N SER A 690 -50.64 13.36 -51.70
CA SER A 690 -49.82 12.73 -52.73
C SER A 690 -48.74 13.63 -53.33
N ASP A 691 -47.60 13.00 -53.58
CA ASP A 691 -46.68 13.12 -54.72
C ASP A 691 -46.32 14.51 -55.26
N ILE A 692 -45.08 14.94 -54.97
CA ILE A 692 -44.22 15.60 -55.96
C ILE A 692 -42.82 15.00 -55.90
N GLN A 693 -42.44 14.31 -56.98
CA GLN A 693 -41.07 13.94 -57.29
C GLN A 693 -40.30 15.18 -57.75
N ASP A 694 -39.19 15.52 -57.10
CA ASP A 694 -37.89 15.63 -57.77
C ASP A 694 -36.71 15.88 -56.81
N LYS A 695 -35.65 15.08 -57.01
CA LYS A 695 -34.25 15.24 -56.55
C LYS A 695 -34.02 15.78 -55.13
N LEU A 696 -34.23 14.92 -54.14
CA LEU A 696 -33.88 15.16 -52.74
C LEU A 696 -32.44 14.71 -52.40
N ASN A 697 -31.72 15.58 -51.69
CA ASN A 697 -30.38 15.31 -51.18
C ASN A 697 -30.44 14.25 -50.06
N ILE A 698 -29.33 13.56 -49.78
CA ILE A 698 -29.26 12.43 -48.82
C ILE A 698 -29.89 12.77 -47.45
N GLY A 699 -29.79 14.02 -46.99
CA GLY A 699 -30.41 14.47 -45.74
C GLY A 699 -31.94 14.44 -45.74
N ASP A 700 -32.57 14.73 -46.87
CA ASP A 700 -34.03 14.74 -46.98
C ASP A 700 -34.58 13.33 -47.17
N LYS A 701 -33.81 12.42 -47.81
CA LYS A 701 -34.13 10.98 -47.86
C LYS A 701 -34.08 10.33 -46.47
N ILE A 702 -33.17 10.79 -45.61
CA ILE A 702 -33.08 10.33 -44.22
C ILE A 702 -34.24 10.89 -43.40
N THR A 703 -34.62 12.15 -43.63
CA THR A 703 -35.75 12.80 -42.94
C THR A 703 -37.08 12.14 -43.31
N GLN A 704 -37.34 11.96 -44.61
CA GLN A 704 -38.57 11.31 -45.11
C GLN A 704 -38.66 9.84 -44.70
N ALA A 705 -37.52 9.15 -44.57
CA ALA A 705 -37.50 7.77 -44.11
C ALA A 705 -37.59 7.64 -42.58
N PHE A 706 -37.32 8.72 -41.83
CA PHE A 706 -37.62 8.82 -40.39
C PHE A 706 -39.09 9.20 -40.15
N GLU A 707 -39.67 10.07 -40.98
CA GLU A 707 -41.10 10.40 -40.96
C GLU A 707 -41.96 9.18 -41.31
N ASN A 708 -41.61 8.43 -42.37
CA ASN A 708 -42.26 7.15 -42.70
C ASN A 708 -42.09 6.08 -41.61
N PHE A 709 -41.03 6.15 -40.80
CA PHE A 709 -40.80 5.26 -39.66
C PHE A 709 -41.68 5.63 -38.45
N GLN A 710 -41.93 6.93 -38.23
CA GLN A 710 -42.92 7.39 -37.24
C GLN A 710 -44.35 7.07 -37.66
N ASP A 711 -44.71 7.27 -38.93
CA ASP A 711 -46.05 6.93 -39.45
C ASP A 711 -46.32 5.41 -39.39
N GLY A 712 -45.31 4.58 -39.66
CA GLY A 712 -45.39 3.13 -39.51
C GLY A 712 -45.57 2.66 -38.05
N LEU A 713 -44.98 3.38 -37.09
CA LEU A 713 -45.18 3.15 -35.65
C LEU A 713 -46.56 3.63 -35.18
N GLN A 714 -47.12 4.68 -35.81
CA GLN A 714 -48.45 5.22 -35.49
C GLN A 714 -49.58 4.33 -36.07
N MET A 715 -49.38 3.74 -37.25
CA MET A 715 -50.26 2.68 -37.80
C MET A 715 -50.32 1.43 -36.91
N LEU A 716 -49.24 1.09 -36.20
CA LEU A 716 -49.18 -0.02 -35.24
C LEU A 716 -49.91 0.27 -33.92
N SER A 717 -50.13 1.55 -33.57
CA SER A 717 -50.97 1.92 -32.42
C SER A 717 -52.47 1.88 -32.72
N ASP A 718 -52.87 2.12 -33.97
CA ASP A 718 -54.27 2.11 -34.39
C ASP A 718 -54.82 0.68 -34.64
N TYR A 719 -53.95 -0.29 -34.92
CA TYR A 719 -54.34 -1.69 -35.17
C TYR A 719 -54.60 -2.54 -33.91
N ARG A 720 -54.42 -1.98 -32.70
CA ARG A 720 -54.63 -2.70 -31.41
C ARG A 720 -55.88 -2.27 -30.63
N LYS A 721 -56.84 -1.64 -31.31
CA LYS A 721 -58.21 -1.50 -30.82
C LYS A 721 -59.17 -2.05 -31.86
N ASN A 722 -59.28 -3.37 -31.90
CA ASN A 722 -60.53 -4.07 -32.19
C ASN A 722 -60.37 -5.52 -31.73
N ASP A 723 -61.41 -5.98 -31.06
CA ASP A 723 -61.49 -7.25 -30.35
C ASP A 723 -61.68 -8.44 -31.31
N ASP A 724 -61.48 -9.61 -30.72
CA ASP A 724 -61.88 -10.96 -31.16
C ASP A 724 -61.14 -11.65 -32.34
N GLY A 725 -60.41 -12.70 -31.95
CA GLY A 725 -60.56 -14.01 -32.57
C GLY A 725 -59.54 -14.41 -33.65
N SER A 726 -58.69 -15.38 -33.28
CA SER A 726 -57.91 -16.31 -34.12
C SER A 726 -56.58 -15.82 -34.73
N GLU A 727 -55.56 -16.66 -34.56
CA GLU A 727 -54.18 -16.50 -35.04
C GLU A 727 -54.08 -16.47 -36.57
N LYS A 728 -53.36 -15.47 -37.10
CA LYS A 728 -52.45 -15.62 -38.27
C LYS A 728 -51.23 -14.71 -38.12
N THR A 729 -50.04 -15.32 -38.05
CA THR A 729 -48.74 -14.64 -38.09
C THR A 729 -48.41 -14.17 -39.52
N GLN A 730 -48.13 -12.88 -39.71
CA GLN A 730 -47.47 -12.35 -40.90
C GLN A 730 -46.37 -11.36 -40.47
N ASP A 731 -45.12 -11.72 -40.75
CA ASP A 731 -43.90 -10.99 -40.38
C ASP A 731 -43.73 -9.74 -41.28
N CYS A 732 -43.65 -8.55 -40.68
CA CYS A 732 -43.34 -7.29 -41.38
C CYS A 732 -42.14 -6.60 -40.69
N ASN A 733 -40.95 -6.72 -41.28
CA ASN A 733 -39.70 -6.12 -40.80
C ASN A 733 -39.22 -5.04 -41.79
N THR A 734 -39.63 -3.78 -41.62
CA THR A 734 -39.21 -2.66 -42.46
C THR A 734 -37.83 -2.15 -42.02
N LYS A 735 -36.81 -2.25 -42.90
CA LYS A 735 -35.41 -1.85 -42.63
C LYS A 735 -35.10 -0.46 -43.22
N LEU A 736 -34.43 0.41 -42.46
CA LEU A 736 -33.93 1.70 -42.95
C LEU A 736 -32.45 1.60 -43.35
N THR A 737 -32.07 2.06 -44.54
CA THR A 737 -30.69 1.99 -45.06
C THR A 737 -30.16 3.38 -45.45
N ILE A 738 -29.00 3.77 -44.91
CA ILE A 738 -28.35 5.06 -45.18
C ILE A 738 -27.07 4.83 -46.00
N ARG A 739 -26.92 5.54 -47.13
CA ARG A 739 -25.78 5.45 -48.07
C ARG A 739 -25.03 6.78 -48.16
N GLY A 740 -23.70 6.77 -48.18
CA GLY A 740 -22.89 7.99 -48.30
C GLY A 740 -21.49 7.77 -48.88
N PRO A 741 -20.79 8.83 -49.30
CA PRO A 741 -19.46 8.73 -49.92
C PRO A 741 -18.43 8.14 -48.96
N GLY A 742 -17.72 7.10 -49.41
CA GLY A 742 -16.91 6.21 -48.56
C GLY A 742 -15.81 6.88 -47.74
N SER A 743 -15.35 8.08 -48.13
CA SER A 743 -14.36 8.85 -47.36
C SER A 743 -14.92 9.44 -46.06
N TYR A 744 -16.22 9.76 -46.01
CA TYR A 744 -16.88 10.29 -44.82
C TYR A 744 -17.19 9.18 -43.81
N ILE A 745 -17.65 8.02 -44.29
CA ILE A 745 -17.86 6.83 -43.44
C ILE A 745 -16.53 6.32 -42.88
N LYS A 746 -15.44 6.31 -43.68
CA LYS A 746 -14.09 5.98 -43.18
C LYS A 746 -13.58 6.93 -42.10
N LYS A 747 -13.83 8.25 -42.20
CA LYS A 747 -13.43 9.22 -41.16
C LYS A 747 -14.22 9.06 -39.85
N LEU A 748 -15.50 8.73 -39.95
CA LEU A 748 -16.34 8.39 -38.79
C LEU A 748 -15.79 7.16 -38.06
N ILE A 749 -15.32 6.16 -38.81
CA ILE A 749 -14.68 4.95 -38.28
C ILE A 749 -13.30 5.25 -37.66
N GLN A 750 -12.52 6.16 -38.24
CA GLN A 750 -11.18 6.50 -37.75
C GLN A 750 -11.19 7.26 -36.41
N GLN A 751 -12.29 7.97 -36.09
CA GLN A 751 -12.51 8.50 -34.74
C GLN A 751 -12.84 7.42 -33.69
N PHE A 752 -13.14 6.20 -34.12
CA PHE A 752 -13.37 5.06 -33.22
C PHE A 752 -12.12 4.19 -32.98
N SER A 753 -11.00 4.48 -33.66
CA SER A 753 -9.80 3.62 -33.68
C SER A 753 -8.57 4.13 -32.90
N GLU A 754 -8.63 5.23 -32.14
CA GLU A 754 -7.57 5.57 -31.17
C GLU A 754 -7.85 4.95 -29.80
N GLY A 755 -7.39 3.71 -29.65
CA GLY A 755 -7.34 2.86 -28.47
C GLY A 755 -6.84 1.48 -28.93
N PRO A 756 -5.87 0.84 -28.23
CA PRO A 756 -5.04 -0.20 -28.83
C PRO A 756 -5.85 -1.47 -29.15
N PHE A 757 -5.53 -2.11 -30.28
CA PHE A 757 -5.94 -3.47 -30.61
C PHE A 757 -4.68 -4.33 -30.79
N ASP A 758 -4.57 -5.37 -29.98
CA ASP A 758 -3.67 -6.50 -30.20
C ASP A 758 -4.02 -7.25 -31.49
N SER A 759 -3.04 -7.98 -32.00
CA SER A 759 -2.99 -8.75 -33.25
C SER A 759 -4.16 -9.72 -33.50
N GLU A 760 -4.80 -9.51 -34.67
CA GLU A 760 -5.48 -10.38 -35.66
C GLU A 760 -6.10 -11.78 -35.34
N ASP A 761 -7.41 -11.87 -35.59
CA ASP A 761 -8.22 -12.83 -36.38
C ASP A 761 -8.15 -14.38 -36.24
N SER A 762 -9.26 -14.98 -35.75
CA SER A 762 -10.01 -16.08 -36.42
C SER A 762 -11.39 -16.40 -35.74
N LYS A 763 -12.45 -16.49 -36.56
CA LYS A 763 -13.94 -16.56 -36.28
C LYS A 763 -14.47 -17.93 -35.77
N PRO A 764 -15.80 -18.20 -35.53
CA PRO A 764 -17.02 -17.38 -35.27
C PRO A 764 -17.96 -17.81 -34.09
N GLU A 765 -18.81 -16.85 -33.67
CA GLU A 765 -20.23 -16.88 -33.16
C GLU A 765 -20.74 -17.87 -32.08
N SER A 766 -20.82 -17.39 -30.83
CA SER A 766 -22.10 -17.24 -30.07
C SER A 766 -21.98 -16.18 -28.96
N GLU A 767 -22.76 -15.10 -29.14
CA GLU A 767 -23.33 -14.17 -28.14
C GLU A 767 -22.43 -13.53 -27.05
N ARG A 768 -21.59 -12.57 -27.47
CA ARG A 768 -21.08 -11.50 -26.61
C ARG A 768 -22.21 -10.54 -26.21
N ALA A 769 -22.78 -10.75 -25.02
CA ALA A 769 -23.62 -9.79 -24.30
C ALA A 769 -22.81 -8.73 -23.51
N VAL A 770 -21.67 -8.27 -24.06
CA VAL A 770 -20.92 -7.11 -23.55
C VAL A 770 -20.43 -6.29 -24.74
N SER A 771 -21.36 -5.61 -25.40
CA SER A 771 -21.02 -4.38 -26.13
C SER A 771 -22.18 -3.39 -26.24
N THR A 772 -23.37 -3.72 -25.73
CA THR A 772 -24.55 -2.86 -25.84
C THR A 772 -24.37 -1.51 -25.15
N GLN A 773 -23.74 -1.39 -23.98
CA GLN A 773 -23.58 -0.07 -23.35
C GLN A 773 -22.49 0.81 -24.00
N SER A 774 -21.41 0.19 -24.49
CA SER A 774 -20.31 0.89 -25.19
C SER A 774 -20.70 1.29 -26.61
N ILE A 775 -21.45 0.44 -27.32
CA ILE A 775 -22.03 0.74 -28.62
C ILE A 775 -23.17 1.75 -28.50
N LYS A 776 -23.99 1.70 -27.43
CA LYS A 776 -25.08 2.66 -27.15
C LYS A 776 -24.55 4.06 -26.86
N ASN A 777 -23.51 4.21 -26.06
CA ASN A 777 -22.85 5.51 -25.84
C ASN A 777 -22.15 6.04 -27.10
N LYS A 778 -21.62 5.15 -27.95
CA LYS A 778 -20.99 5.51 -29.24
C LYS A 778 -22.03 5.88 -30.31
N ALA A 779 -23.17 5.20 -30.36
CA ALA A 779 -24.31 5.50 -31.24
C ALA A 779 -25.01 6.81 -30.85
N ASP A 780 -25.18 7.06 -29.55
CA ASP A 780 -25.75 8.31 -29.04
C ASP A 780 -24.81 9.52 -29.32
N ALA A 781 -23.48 9.31 -29.26
CA ALA A 781 -22.49 10.29 -29.68
C ALA A 781 -22.47 10.52 -31.21
N ILE A 782 -22.76 9.50 -32.02
CA ILE A 782 -22.92 9.63 -33.49
C ILE A 782 -24.19 10.41 -33.81
N CYS A 783 -25.33 10.09 -33.21
CA CYS A 783 -26.59 10.82 -33.39
C CYS A 783 -26.46 12.29 -32.98
N LYS A 784 -25.80 12.59 -31.85
CA LYS A 784 -25.49 13.96 -31.41
C LYS A 784 -24.53 14.69 -32.37
N LYS A 785 -23.54 14.01 -32.96
CA LYS A 785 -22.63 14.60 -33.98
C LYS A 785 -23.32 14.81 -35.34
N CYS A 786 -24.21 13.92 -35.77
CA CYS A 786 -25.02 14.10 -36.97
C CYS A 786 -26.03 15.25 -36.81
N LEU A 787 -26.63 15.41 -35.62
CA LEU A 787 -27.46 16.57 -35.26
C LEU A 787 -26.65 17.87 -35.15
N HIS A 788 -25.41 17.81 -34.65
CA HIS A 788 -24.49 18.97 -34.63
C HIS A 788 -24.08 19.42 -36.05
N TYR A 789 -23.96 18.50 -37.01
CA TYR A 789 -23.71 18.83 -38.41
C TYR A 789 -24.92 19.54 -39.07
N LYS A 790 -26.15 19.25 -38.62
CA LYS A 790 -27.37 19.98 -39.04
C LYS A 790 -27.35 21.46 -38.60
N GLY A 791 -26.62 21.79 -37.54
CA GLY A 791 -26.41 23.17 -37.07
C GLY A 791 -25.35 23.98 -37.85
N LYS A 792 -24.60 23.36 -38.76
CA LYS A 792 -23.54 24.04 -39.57
C LYS A 792 -23.79 24.09 -41.07
N THR A 793 -24.86 23.49 -41.59
CA THR A 793 -25.28 23.64 -43.01
C THR A 793 -26.60 24.38 -43.18
N SER A 794 -27.05 25.11 -42.16
CA SER A 794 -28.07 26.16 -42.27
C SER A 794 -27.45 27.56 -42.15
N LYS A 795 -26.26 27.75 -42.75
CA LYS A 795 -25.74 29.03 -43.22
C LYS A 795 -24.97 28.81 -44.52
#